data_AF-G8B4X3-F1
#
_entry.id   AF-G8B4X3-F1
#
_cell.length_a   1.000
_cell.length_b   1.000
_cell.length_c   1.000
_cell.angle_alpha   90.00
_cell.angle_beta   90.00
_cell.angle_gamma   90.00
#
_symmetry.space_group_name_H-M   'P 1'
#
loop_
_entity.id
_entity.type
_entity.pdbx_description
1 polymer ?
#
loop_
_entity_poly.entity_id
_entity_poly.type
_entity_poly.pdbx_seq_one_letter_code
_entity_poly.pdbx_strand_id
1 'polypeptide(L)'
;MGTNADDETLKILASIRINKSIDDFQSCYLAQQRESGYSERVLRDVLSLIFDISRRAVPDSVKLALVRLCLSPSVNVPIHVLLSILANLGPTQNCVHGAKHVASKKVPMTLQAEILKQIVKYIEYSASTIREYASIIFPILAKLMSFEYLRLHVSSLIKICFQSSTLTKFNSCRNKQTTGALHSATEWEYRWIRALHIQFPMDQNLRKLVEEFGAVSCANWSSSSFLKSKCGLPLFFLNGDTKRRKTHHVSSNGIQIQPRSHLSTSEFMKVEEATMKNELAISLCTDKLNIKDIDECLRITSFRDLNSFHHSLVNVLWQFRRLDNESFCMNSIDDFVLNKRDDTEWSLTFRERVNFIHLVKASVDKLQFMITNDGEKIEKCYYLHPTLYSHLSEKYLTEVLVLLDVESQANPQILNRIVPLLLGFTKFAPQARSTVARKILLLYRKFRAMAIVPNPSLTLPRAVVYFMLLHGDLNLLDAVCFHIAEEKKLHFKDDRLRRVQNSFTMDLVNMIWRERFFSFDVRRDSPHKALFLNPSLISKLYNSSFITIGLGEIGGILMGPAFAFIATKNLRRLEDEHNLDIRIEGPLTEENVTSMQADDRTQWLPLSRELIKLEILKVLDSRNYKGVCDMMFKSLKSLSDARDKWS
;
A
#
# COMPACT_ATOMS: atom_id res chain seq x y z
N MET A 1 -12.86 -41.37 19.17
CA MET A 1 -12.63 -42.81 19.35
C MET A 1 -12.79 -43.45 17.99
N GLY A 2 -11.80 -44.19 17.50
CA GLY A 2 -11.86 -44.80 16.16
C GLY A 2 -12.94 -45.88 16.12
N THR A 3 -13.64 -45.99 14.99
CA THR A 3 -14.54 -47.12 14.73
C THR A 3 -13.69 -48.36 14.43
N ASN A 4 -14.15 -49.57 14.75
CA ASN A 4 -13.42 -50.82 14.45
C ASN A 4 -12.99 -50.93 12.97
N ALA A 5 -13.67 -50.25 12.05
CA ALA A 5 -13.36 -50.22 10.62
C ALA A 5 -12.13 -49.37 10.26
N ASP A 6 -11.86 -48.27 10.98
CA ASP A 6 -10.68 -47.44 10.76
C ASP A 6 -9.40 -48.19 11.18
N ASP A 7 -9.45 -48.92 12.30
CA ASP A 7 -8.32 -49.69 12.81
C ASP A 7 -7.95 -50.87 11.90
N GLU A 8 -8.94 -51.54 11.31
CA GLU A 8 -8.72 -52.57 10.28
C GLU A 8 -8.15 -51.96 8.98
N THR A 9 -8.62 -50.78 8.58
CA THR A 9 -8.07 -50.06 7.42
C THR A 9 -6.60 -49.69 7.65
N LEU A 10 -6.23 -49.25 8.86
CA LEU A 10 -4.83 -48.94 9.20
C LEU A 10 -3.94 -50.18 9.20
N LYS A 11 -4.43 -51.34 9.64
CA LYS A 11 -3.70 -52.61 9.52
C LYS A 11 -3.47 -53.00 8.07
N ILE A 12 -4.48 -52.83 7.21
CA ILE A 12 -4.35 -53.08 5.77
C ILE A 12 -3.30 -52.14 5.17
N LEU A 13 -3.32 -50.84 5.47
CA LEU A 13 -2.31 -49.88 4.99
C LEU A 13 -0.90 -50.20 5.48
N ALA A 14 -0.75 -50.68 6.72
CA ALA A 14 0.53 -51.15 7.25
C ALA A 14 1.05 -52.39 6.49
N SER A 15 0.16 -53.33 6.13
CA SER A 15 0.54 -54.50 5.32
C SER A 15 0.93 -54.11 3.89
N ILE A 16 0.21 -53.17 3.25
CA ILE A 16 0.55 -52.64 1.92
C ILE A 16 1.91 -51.93 1.95
N ARG A 17 2.26 -51.24 3.06
CA ARG A 17 3.57 -50.62 3.24
C ARG A 17 4.71 -51.64 3.23
N ILE A 18 4.47 -52.84 3.76
CA ILE A 18 5.46 -53.91 3.86
C ILE A 18 5.54 -54.69 2.55
N ASN A 19 4.38 -55.12 2.02
CA ASN A 19 4.27 -56.01 0.87
C ASN A 19 4.39 -55.29 -0.48
N LYS A 20 4.15 -53.96 -0.51
CA LYS A 20 4.19 -53.10 -1.70
C LYS A 20 3.23 -53.49 -2.84
N SER A 21 2.30 -54.39 -2.57
CA SER A 21 1.18 -54.78 -3.44
C SER A 21 -0.14 -54.55 -2.71
N ILE A 22 -1.24 -54.50 -3.47
CA ILE A 22 -2.61 -54.56 -2.95
C ILE A 22 -3.22 -55.84 -3.50
N ASP A 23 -3.75 -56.67 -2.60
CA ASP A 23 -4.44 -57.89 -2.98
C ASP A 23 -5.92 -57.59 -3.30
N ASP A 24 -6.57 -58.41 -4.12
CA ASP A 24 -7.97 -58.19 -4.54
C ASP A 24 -8.94 -58.10 -3.35
N PHE A 25 -8.70 -58.88 -2.30
CA PHE A 25 -9.47 -58.80 -1.06
C PHE A 25 -9.30 -57.44 -0.35
N GLN A 26 -8.08 -56.92 -0.30
CA GLN A 26 -7.78 -55.61 0.29
C GLN A 26 -8.43 -54.50 -0.54
N SER A 27 -8.37 -54.58 -1.88
CA SER A 27 -9.01 -53.62 -2.78
C SER A 27 -10.53 -53.62 -2.61
N CYS A 28 -11.17 -54.78 -2.51
CA CYS A 28 -12.61 -54.91 -2.27
C CYS A 28 -13.02 -54.35 -0.91
N TYR A 29 -12.25 -54.62 0.16
CA TYR A 29 -12.51 -54.06 1.49
C TYR A 29 -12.43 -52.52 1.49
N LEU A 30 -11.37 -51.97 0.87
CA LEU A 30 -11.21 -50.52 0.73
C LEU A 30 -12.32 -49.90 -0.13
N ALA A 31 -12.77 -50.58 -1.19
CA ALA A 31 -13.89 -50.11 -2.01
C ALA A 31 -15.22 -50.06 -1.24
N GLN A 32 -15.47 -51.01 -0.34
CA GLN A 32 -16.66 -51.01 0.53
C GLN A 32 -16.61 -49.88 1.58
N GLN A 33 -15.45 -49.68 2.22
CA GLN A 33 -15.27 -48.59 3.20
C GLN A 33 -15.27 -47.18 2.56
N ARG A 34 -15.09 -47.10 1.24
CA ARG A 34 -15.25 -45.84 0.51
C ARG A 34 -16.66 -45.25 0.62
N GLU A 35 -17.69 -46.10 0.75
CA GLU A 35 -19.08 -45.65 0.83
C GLU A 35 -19.40 -44.97 2.17
N SER A 36 -18.76 -45.41 3.26
CA SER A 36 -18.86 -44.81 4.59
C SER A 36 -17.89 -43.62 4.79
N GLY A 37 -16.81 -43.56 4.01
CA GLY A 37 -15.78 -42.52 4.08
C GLY A 37 -14.77 -42.73 5.21
N TYR A 38 -13.59 -42.14 5.06
CA TYR A 38 -12.44 -42.33 5.95
C TYR A 38 -12.24 -41.16 6.91
N SER A 39 -11.81 -41.48 8.13
CA SER A 39 -11.43 -40.47 9.12
C SER A 39 -10.10 -39.78 8.79
N GLU A 40 -9.86 -38.64 9.44
CA GLU A 40 -8.63 -37.86 9.28
C GLU A 40 -7.35 -38.69 9.51
N ARG A 41 -7.38 -39.62 10.48
CA ARG A 41 -6.22 -40.46 10.82
C ARG A 41 -5.83 -41.36 9.65
N VAL A 42 -6.82 -42.01 9.04
CA VAL A 42 -6.61 -42.88 7.88
C VAL A 42 -6.13 -42.06 6.68
N LEU A 43 -6.74 -40.89 6.42
CA LEU A 43 -6.32 -40.00 5.33
C LEU A 43 -4.86 -39.55 5.47
N ARG A 44 -4.41 -39.25 6.70
CA ARG A 44 -3.02 -38.84 6.96
C ARG A 44 -2.03 -39.97 6.62
N ASP A 45 -2.33 -41.20 7.03
CA ASP A 45 -1.46 -42.34 6.76
C ASP A 45 -1.46 -42.72 5.28
N VAL A 46 -2.61 -42.64 4.60
CA VAL A 46 -2.72 -42.79 3.15
C VAL A 46 -1.88 -41.75 2.41
N LEU A 47 -1.96 -40.47 2.79
CA LEU A 47 -1.16 -39.41 2.19
C LEU A 47 0.34 -39.59 2.46
N SER A 48 0.72 -40.11 3.63
CA SER A 48 2.11 -40.42 3.94
C SER A 48 2.68 -41.52 3.02
N LEU A 49 1.86 -42.51 2.65
CA LEU A 49 2.23 -43.57 1.72
C LEU A 49 2.30 -43.07 0.27
N ILE A 50 1.36 -42.22 -0.13
CA ILE A 50 1.31 -41.64 -1.49
C ILE A 50 2.52 -40.74 -1.74
N PHE A 51 2.85 -39.87 -0.79
CA PHE A 51 3.93 -38.90 -0.92
C PHE A 51 5.32 -39.42 -0.52
N ASP A 52 5.46 -40.68 -0.10
CA ASP A 52 6.78 -41.29 0.13
C ASP A 52 7.51 -41.52 -1.21
N ILE A 53 8.67 -40.89 -1.37
CA ILE A 53 9.54 -40.97 -2.56
C ILE A 53 10.87 -41.68 -2.21
N SER A 54 10.94 -42.33 -1.04
CA SER A 54 12.10 -43.10 -0.62
C SER A 54 12.36 -44.31 -1.54
N ARG A 55 13.57 -44.88 -1.49
CA ARG A 55 13.90 -46.13 -2.21
C ARG A 55 13.00 -47.31 -1.80
N ARG A 56 12.28 -47.20 -0.68
CA ARG A 56 11.35 -48.21 -0.17
C ARG A 56 9.89 -47.88 -0.46
N ALA A 57 9.62 -46.84 -1.25
CA ALA A 57 8.27 -46.42 -1.60
C ALA A 57 7.49 -47.50 -2.36
N VAL A 58 6.17 -47.41 -2.23
CA VAL A 58 5.19 -48.25 -2.90
C VAL A 58 5.13 -47.88 -4.41
N PRO A 59 4.91 -48.84 -5.32
CA PRO A 59 4.79 -48.57 -6.76
C PRO A 59 3.69 -47.56 -7.11
N ASP A 60 3.86 -46.81 -8.19
CA ASP A 60 2.92 -45.76 -8.60
C ASP A 60 1.53 -46.31 -8.97
N SER A 61 1.45 -47.55 -9.49
CA SER A 61 0.18 -48.24 -9.76
C SER A 61 -0.65 -48.45 -8.48
N VAL A 62 0.02 -48.84 -7.40
CA VAL A 62 -0.57 -49.07 -6.09
C VAL A 62 -0.94 -47.74 -5.44
N LYS A 63 -0.09 -46.71 -5.54
CA LYS A 63 -0.41 -45.35 -5.08
C LYS A 63 -1.65 -44.78 -5.78
N LEU A 64 -1.79 -45.03 -7.07
CA LEU A 64 -2.94 -44.60 -7.86
C LEU A 64 -4.23 -45.35 -7.46
N ALA A 65 -4.13 -46.64 -7.12
CA ALA A 65 -5.24 -47.40 -6.54
C ALA A 65 -5.65 -46.83 -5.17
N LEU A 66 -4.69 -46.55 -4.28
CA LEU A 66 -4.94 -45.93 -2.97
C LEU A 66 -5.59 -44.55 -3.09
N VAL A 67 -5.16 -43.72 -4.05
CA VAL A 67 -5.80 -42.42 -4.31
C VAL A 67 -7.27 -42.59 -4.70
N ARG A 68 -7.59 -43.56 -5.55
CA ARG A 68 -8.97 -43.78 -6.04
C ARG A 68 -9.89 -44.38 -5.01
N LEU A 69 -9.35 -45.23 -4.13
CA LEU A 69 -10.11 -45.99 -3.13
C LEU A 69 -10.19 -45.27 -1.79
N CYS A 70 -9.11 -44.61 -1.35
CA CYS A 70 -8.97 -44.15 0.03
C CYS A 70 -9.09 -42.63 0.23
N LEU A 71 -9.02 -41.80 -0.81
CA LEU A 71 -9.24 -40.34 -0.68
C LEU A 71 -10.73 -39.97 -0.72
N SER A 72 -11.52 -40.56 0.17
CA SER A 72 -12.93 -40.23 0.40
C SER A 72 -13.14 -39.86 1.87
N PRO A 73 -13.22 -38.57 2.23
CA PRO A 73 -13.37 -38.15 3.62
C PRO A 73 -14.78 -38.41 4.16
N SER A 74 -14.90 -38.82 5.42
CA SER A 74 -16.19 -38.90 6.14
C SER A 74 -16.55 -37.62 6.91
N VAL A 75 -15.56 -36.77 7.18
CA VAL A 75 -15.69 -35.53 7.95
C VAL A 75 -15.00 -34.39 7.19
N ASN A 76 -15.36 -33.14 7.51
CA ASN A 76 -14.71 -31.95 6.96
C ASN A 76 -13.17 -32.05 7.05
N VAL A 77 -12.50 -31.86 5.91
CA VAL A 77 -11.04 -32.04 5.80
C VAL A 77 -10.33 -30.87 6.45
N PRO A 78 -9.52 -31.09 7.50
CA PRO A 78 -8.86 -29.99 8.20
C PRO A 78 -7.74 -29.37 7.34
N ILE A 79 -7.44 -28.10 7.63
CA ILE A 79 -6.51 -27.26 6.84
C ILE A 79 -5.12 -27.88 6.68
N HIS A 80 -4.60 -28.55 7.71
CA HIS A 80 -3.26 -29.13 7.68
C HIS A 80 -3.15 -30.31 6.69
N VAL A 81 -4.24 -31.07 6.49
CA VAL A 81 -4.31 -32.14 5.48
C VAL A 81 -4.32 -31.53 4.08
N LEU A 82 -5.12 -30.48 3.86
CA LEU A 82 -5.16 -29.75 2.59
C LEU A 82 -3.80 -29.12 2.24
N LEU A 83 -3.15 -28.46 3.18
CA LEU A 83 -1.83 -27.86 2.97
C LEU A 83 -0.75 -28.91 2.71
N SER A 84 -0.81 -30.08 3.38
CA SER A 84 0.10 -31.20 3.12
C SER A 84 -0.05 -31.71 1.68
N ILE A 85 -1.27 -31.80 1.18
CA ILE A 85 -1.53 -32.18 -0.22
C ILE A 85 -0.99 -31.10 -1.16
N LEU A 86 -1.38 -29.85 -0.98
CA LEU A 86 -0.99 -28.74 -1.86
C LEU A 86 0.53 -28.52 -1.90
N ALA A 87 1.24 -28.71 -0.78
CA ALA A 87 2.69 -28.59 -0.71
C ALA A 87 3.44 -29.65 -1.54
N ASN A 88 2.81 -30.80 -1.81
CA ASN A 88 3.39 -31.90 -2.58
C ASN A 88 3.04 -31.88 -4.07
N LEU A 89 2.29 -30.87 -4.53
CA LEU A 89 1.97 -30.66 -5.94
C LEU A 89 2.99 -29.74 -6.62
N GLY A 90 3.19 -29.96 -7.92
CA GLY A 90 4.11 -29.21 -8.76
C GLY A 90 5.29 -30.06 -9.29
N PRO A 91 6.13 -29.47 -10.16
CA PRO A 91 7.26 -30.16 -10.76
C PRO A 91 8.38 -30.36 -9.75
N THR A 92 9.24 -31.33 -10.02
CA THR A 92 10.50 -31.51 -9.30
C THR A 92 11.42 -30.34 -9.56
N GLN A 93 11.86 -29.64 -8.50
CA GLN A 93 12.74 -28.48 -8.62
C GLN A 93 14.08 -28.75 -7.93
N ASN A 94 15.17 -28.30 -8.56
CA ASN A 94 16.49 -28.29 -7.94
C ASN A 94 16.59 -27.06 -7.04
N CYS A 95 16.41 -27.24 -5.73
CA CYS A 95 16.54 -26.15 -4.78
C CYS A 95 18.01 -25.97 -4.41
N VAL A 96 18.50 -24.74 -4.51
CA VAL A 96 19.83 -24.37 -4.02
C VAL A 96 19.71 -24.13 -2.51
N HIS A 97 20.34 -24.97 -1.70
CA HIS A 97 20.43 -24.76 -0.25
C HIS A 97 21.90 -24.58 0.11
N GLY A 98 22.34 -23.32 0.23
CA GLY A 98 23.76 -22.97 0.32
C GLY A 98 24.53 -23.34 -0.96
N ALA A 99 25.69 -24.01 -0.82
CA ALA A 99 26.54 -24.42 -1.94
C ALA A 99 26.14 -25.76 -2.59
N LYS A 100 25.05 -26.42 -2.17
CA LYS A 100 24.62 -27.71 -2.72
C LYS A 100 23.24 -27.61 -3.38
N HIS A 101 23.13 -28.18 -4.59
CA HIS A 101 21.86 -28.38 -5.28
C HIS A 101 21.19 -29.65 -4.73
N VAL A 102 20.05 -29.52 -4.06
CA VAL A 102 19.24 -30.66 -3.60
C VAL A 102 17.96 -30.70 -4.43
N ALA A 103 17.78 -31.78 -5.19
CA ALA A 103 16.57 -32.00 -5.98
C ALA A 103 15.38 -32.33 -5.04
N SER A 104 14.37 -31.46 -5.03
CA SER A 104 13.08 -31.77 -4.40
C SER A 104 12.29 -32.70 -5.32
N LYS A 105 12.42 -34.00 -5.09
CA LYS A 105 11.62 -35.00 -5.83
C LYS A 105 10.15 -34.87 -5.42
N LYS A 106 9.25 -35.02 -6.39
CA LYS A 106 7.80 -34.89 -6.30
C LYS A 106 7.17 -36.08 -7.01
N VAL A 107 5.92 -36.35 -6.67
CA VAL A 107 5.14 -37.48 -7.19
C VAL A 107 4.82 -37.28 -8.69
N PRO A 108 4.65 -38.34 -9.52
CA PRO A 108 4.35 -38.21 -10.95
C PRO A 108 3.13 -37.33 -11.26
N MET A 109 3.16 -36.65 -12.42
CA MET A 109 2.11 -35.71 -12.84
C MET A 109 0.71 -36.35 -12.91
N THR A 110 0.62 -37.60 -13.34
CA THR A 110 -0.64 -38.37 -13.43
C THR A 110 -1.28 -38.58 -12.05
N LEU A 111 -0.45 -38.88 -11.05
CA LEU A 111 -0.89 -39.10 -9.69
C LEU A 111 -1.27 -37.77 -9.00
N GLN A 112 -0.53 -36.68 -9.28
CA GLN A 112 -0.91 -35.33 -8.81
C GLN A 112 -2.28 -34.89 -9.33
N ALA A 113 -2.56 -35.13 -10.61
CA ALA A 113 -3.86 -34.79 -11.22
C ALA A 113 -5.00 -35.63 -10.62
N GLU A 114 -4.78 -36.94 -10.40
CA GLU A 114 -5.80 -37.81 -9.81
C GLU A 114 -6.09 -37.45 -8.34
N ILE A 115 -5.07 -37.05 -7.55
CA ILE A 115 -5.28 -36.55 -6.18
C ILE A 115 -6.20 -35.33 -6.19
N LEU A 116 -5.91 -34.34 -7.04
CA LEU A 116 -6.74 -33.14 -7.15
C LEU A 116 -8.14 -33.43 -7.67
N LYS A 117 -8.28 -34.39 -8.58
CA LYS A 117 -9.58 -34.87 -9.07
C LYS A 117 -10.44 -35.45 -7.95
N GLN A 118 -9.86 -36.24 -7.04
CA GLN A 118 -10.62 -36.79 -5.90
C GLN A 118 -11.01 -35.68 -4.91
N ILE A 119 -10.15 -34.69 -4.66
CA ILE A 119 -10.50 -33.53 -3.81
C ILE A 119 -11.67 -32.75 -4.43
N VAL A 120 -11.64 -32.52 -5.75
CA VAL A 120 -12.75 -31.84 -6.45
C VAL A 120 -14.02 -32.70 -6.50
N LYS A 121 -13.91 -34.02 -6.45
CA LYS A 121 -15.07 -34.92 -6.34
C LYS A 121 -15.75 -34.82 -4.96
N TYR A 122 -14.97 -34.73 -3.89
CA TYR A 122 -15.46 -34.63 -2.50
C TYR A 122 -15.39 -33.20 -1.97
N ILE A 123 -15.71 -32.24 -2.85
CA ILE A 123 -15.46 -30.83 -2.59
C ILE A 123 -16.30 -30.29 -1.44
N GLU A 124 -17.48 -30.85 -1.19
CA GLU A 124 -18.37 -30.46 -0.09
C GLU A 124 -17.69 -30.56 1.29
N TYR A 125 -16.85 -31.59 1.49
CA TYR A 125 -16.09 -31.81 2.72
C TYR A 125 -14.86 -30.91 2.86
N SER A 126 -14.40 -30.28 1.78
CA SER A 126 -13.23 -29.38 1.80
C SER A 126 -13.61 -27.91 1.60
N ALA A 127 -14.82 -27.62 1.11
CA ALA A 127 -15.27 -26.28 0.75
C ALA A 127 -15.40 -25.34 1.95
N SER A 128 -15.80 -25.84 3.12
CA SER A 128 -15.87 -25.03 4.36
C SER A 128 -14.47 -24.56 4.79
N THR A 129 -13.50 -25.47 4.80
CA THR A 129 -12.11 -25.18 5.15
C THR A 129 -11.40 -24.35 4.09
N ILE A 130 -11.63 -24.60 2.80
CA ILE A 130 -11.07 -23.78 1.71
C ILE A 130 -11.58 -22.35 1.82
N ARG A 131 -12.87 -22.17 2.13
CA ARG A 131 -13.44 -20.84 2.37
C ARG A 131 -12.85 -20.21 3.61
N GLU A 132 -12.77 -20.88 4.75
CA GLU A 132 -12.22 -20.28 5.98
C GLU A 132 -10.76 -19.80 5.81
N TYR A 133 -9.94 -20.54 5.05
CA TYR A 133 -8.51 -20.28 4.86
C TYR A 133 -8.14 -19.77 3.45
N ALA A 134 -9.08 -19.15 2.73
CA ALA A 134 -8.87 -18.76 1.32
C ALA A 134 -7.67 -17.81 1.14
N SER A 135 -7.39 -16.93 2.09
CA SER A 135 -6.23 -16.00 2.03
C SER A 135 -4.87 -16.71 2.02
N ILE A 136 -4.79 -17.91 2.60
CA ILE A 136 -3.57 -18.73 2.62
C ILE A 136 -3.55 -19.69 1.43
N ILE A 137 -4.71 -20.28 1.10
CA ILE A 137 -4.84 -21.30 0.05
C ILE A 137 -4.75 -20.67 -1.34
N PHE A 138 -5.34 -19.49 -1.56
CA PHE A 138 -5.41 -18.87 -2.88
C PHE A 138 -4.04 -18.60 -3.50
N PRO A 139 -3.05 -17.99 -2.83
CA PRO A 139 -1.71 -17.81 -3.41
C PRO A 139 -1.03 -19.12 -3.82
N ILE A 140 -1.29 -20.20 -3.08
CA ILE A 140 -0.77 -21.54 -3.38
C ILE A 140 -1.46 -22.10 -4.63
N LEU A 141 -2.79 -22.04 -4.69
CA LEU A 141 -3.57 -22.46 -5.86
C LEU A 141 -3.22 -21.63 -7.11
N ALA A 142 -3.07 -20.32 -6.96
CA ALA A 142 -2.60 -19.44 -8.02
C ALA A 142 -1.26 -19.93 -8.53
N LYS A 143 -0.24 -20.12 -7.68
CA LYS A 143 1.05 -20.65 -8.14
C LYS A 143 0.91 -21.99 -8.90
N LEU A 144 0.06 -22.89 -8.42
CA LEU A 144 -0.21 -24.18 -9.06
C LEU A 144 -0.92 -24.08 -10.42
N MET A 145 -1.68 -23.00 -10.68
CA MET A 145 -2.31 -22.74 -12.00
C MET A 145 -1.29 -22.52 -13.13
N SER A 146 -0.04 -22.21 -12.80
CA SER A 146 1.03 -22.12 -13.81
C SER A 146 1.23 -23.46 -14.53
N PHE A 147 0.91 -24.58 -13.88
CA PHE A 147 1.11 -25.93 -14.40
C PHE A 147 -0.13 -26.45 -15.15
N GLU A 148 -0.02 -26.65 -16.46
CA GLU A 148 -1.11 -27.02 -17.36
C GLU A 148 -1.90 -28.25 -16.91
N TYR A 149 -1.21 -29.32 -16.50
CA TYR A 149 -1.82 -30.58 -16.06
C TYR A 149 -2.65 -30.47 -14.77
N LEU A 150 -2.56 -29.35 -14.03
CA LEU A 150 -3.34 -29.10 -12.81
C LEU A 150 -4.47 -28.07 -13.00
N ARG A 151 -4.45 -27.28 -14.08
CA ARG A 151 -5.34 -26.12 -14.27
C ARG A 151 -6.81 -26.46 -14.18
N LEU A 152 -7.23 -27.58 -14.75
CA LEU A 152 -8.63 -28.02 -14.71
C LEU A 152 -9.14 -28.12 -13.27
N HIS A 153 -8.43 -28.86 -12.41
CA HIS A 153 -8.87 -29.12 -11.04
C HIS A 153 -8.63 -27.93 -10.10
N VAL A 154 -7.51 -27.23 -10.28
CA VAL A 154 -7.18 -26.04 -9.50
C VAL A 154 -8.15 -24.90 -9.79
N SER A 155 -8.63 -24.75 -11.04
CA SER A 155 -9.64 -23.76 -11.39
C SER A 155 -10.95 -23.96 -10.62
N SER A 156 -11.41 -25.20 -10.45
CA SER A 156 -12.59 -25.53 -9.66
C SER A 156 -12.42 -25.18 -8.18
N LEU A 157 -11.23 -25.41 -7.60
CA LEU A 157 -10.94 -25.04 -6.22
C LEU A 157 -10.88 -23.53 -6.04
N ILE A 158 -10.32 -22.81 -7.01
CA ILE A 158 -10.27 -21.35 -7.02
C ILE A 158 -11.69 -20.78 -7.01
N LYS A 159 -12.63 -21.31 -7.81
CA LYS A 159 -14.02 -20.84 -7.83
C LYS A 159 -14.66 -20.86 -6.44
N ILE A 160 -14.37 -21.86 -5.62
CA ILE A 160 -14.92 -21.98 -4.27
C ILE A 160 -14.37 -20.93 -3.32
N CYS A 161 -13.11 -20.51 -3.49
CA CYS A 161 -12.57 -19.39 -2.73
C CYS A 161 -13.38 -18.10 -2.93
N PHE A 162 -14.11 -17.95 -4.05
CA PHE A 162 -14.80 -16.72 -4.43
C PHE A 162 -16.34 -16.83 -4.48
N GLN A 163 -16.94 -18.02 -4.41
CA GLN A 163 -18.40 -18.22 -4.39
C GLN A 163 -19.08 -17.80 -3.06
N SER A 164 -18.42 -17.04 -2.18
CA SER A 164 -19.00 -16.57 -0.92
C SER A 164 -19.83 -15.29 -1.12
N SER A 165 -21.12 -15.44 -1.42
CA SER A 165 -22.14 -14.38 -1.28
C SER A 165 -22.54 -14.09 0.18
N THR A 166 -21.75 -14.54 1.17
CA THR A 166 -21.89 -14.21 2.59
C THR A 166 -20.58 -13.64 3.13
N LEU A 167 -20.31 -12.39 2.77
CA LEU A 167 -19.23 -11.58 3.34
C LEU A 167 -19.59 -11.12 4.76
N THR A 168 -19.58 -12.05 5.72
CA THR A 168 -19.43 -11.72 7.13
C THR A 168 -18.36 -12.64 7.73
N LYS A 169 -17.22 -12.02 8.07
CA LYS A 169 -16.08 -12.58 8.82
C LYS A 169 -15.27 -13.67 8.09
N PHE A 170 -14.45 -13.23 7.14
CA PHE A 170 -13.19 -13.90 6.86
C PHE A 170 -12.19 -13.59 8.00
N ASN A 171 -12.02 -14.53 8.93
CA ASN A 171 -11.00 -14.43 9.96
C ASN A 171 -9.62 -14.76 9.35
N SER A 172 -8.83 -13.73 9.07
CA SER A 172 -7.40 -13.89 8.84
C SER A 172 -6.75 -14.57 10.07
N CYS A 173 -6.13 -15.73 9.88
CA CYS A 173 -5.26 -16.36 10.90
C CYS A 173 -3.88 -15.68 11.02
N ARG A 174 -3.67 -14.51 10.43
CA ARG A 174 -2.54 -13.63 10.76
C ARG A 174 -3.04 -12.52 11.66
N ASN A 175 -2.66 -12.62 12.94
CA ASN A 175 -2.84 -11.65 14.01
C ASN A 175 -4.29 -11.29 14.35
N LYS A 176 -4.77 -11.80 15.49
CA LYS A 176 -6.02 -11.40 16.18
C LYS A 176 -6.04 -9.93 16.66
N GLN A 177 -5.26 -9.03 16.07
CA GLN A 177 -5.22 -7.60 16.44
C GLN A 177 -5.34 -6.64 15.24
N THR A 178 -5.50 -7.14 14.02
CA THR A 178 -5.71 -6.30 12.83
C THR A 178 -7.08 -6.60 12.23
N THR A 179 -8.13 -5.99 12.79
CA THR A 179 -9.42 -5.87 12.11
C THR A 179 -9.35 -4.72 11.13
N GLY A 180 -9.15 -5.05 9.86
CA GLY A 180 -9.17 -4.11 8.74
C GLY A 180 -9.09 -4.86 7.42
N ALA A 181 -10.10 -4.65 6.58
CA ALA A 181 -10.27 -5.11 5.19
C ALA A 181 -10.64 -6.60 4.98
N LEU A 182 -11.87 -6.78 4.50
CA LEU A 182 -12.33 -7.93 3.73
C LEU A 182 -11.34 -8.26 2.61
N HIS A 183 -10.95 -9.53 2.48
CA HIS A 183 -10.43 -10.08 1.24
C HIS A 183 -11.58 -10.14 0.21
N SER A 184 -11.83 -9.01 -0.45
CA SER A 184 -12.38 -9.03 -1.81
C SER A 184 -11.30 -9.54 -2.75
N ALA A 185 -11.67 -10.17 -3.87
CA ALA A 185 -10.70 -10.63 -4.88
C ALA A 185 -9.73 -9.49 -5.18
N THR A 186 -8.50 -9.65 -4.71
CA THR A 186 -7.56 -8.54 -4.71
C THR A 186 -7.13 -8.30 -6.14
N GLU A 187 -6.95 -7.05 -6.52
CA GLU A 187 -6.63 -6.63 -7.89
C GLU A 187 -5.46 -7.42 -8.51
N TRP A 188 -4.51 -7.86 -7.68
CA TRP A 188 -3.40 -8.72 -8.11
C TRP A 188 -3.85 -10.13 -8.53
N GLU A 189 -4.87 -10.71 -7.90
CA GLU A 189 -5.39 -12.06 -8.17
C GLU A 189 -6.03 -12.10 -9.56
N TYR A 190 -6.88 -11.12 -9.87
CA TYR A 190 -7.47 -10.97 -11.19
C TYR A 190 -6.41 -10.63 -12.25
N ARG A 191 -5.51 -9.68 -11.97
CA ARG A 191 -4.42 -9.32 -12.91
C ARG A 191 -3.54 -10.52 -13.22
N TRP A 192 -3.27 -11.38 -12.24
CA TRP A 192 -2.44 -12.57 -12.41
C TRP A 192 -3.15 -13.65 -13.25
N ILE A 193 -4.43 -13.95 -12.96
CA ILE A 193 -5.23 -14.88 -13.76
C ILE A 193 -5.39 -14.37 -15.20
N ARG A 194 -5.61 -13.06 -15.37
CA ARG A 194 -5.68 -12.40 -16.69
C ARG A 194 -4.35 -12.48 -17.44
N ALA A 195 -3.22 -12.26 -16.77
CA ALA A 195 -1.89 -12.41 -17.35
C ALA A 195 -1.64 -13.84 -17.83
N LEU A 196 -2.04 -14.85 -17.05
CA LEU A 196 -1.99 -16.24 -17.48
C LEU A 196 -2.89 -16.54 -18.68
N HIS A 197 -4.11 -15.99 -18.71
CA HIS A 197 -4.99 -16.19 -19.87
C HIS A 197 -4.43 -15.55 -21.15
N ILE A 198 -3.77 -14.39 -21.03
CA ILE A 198 -3.06 -13.76 -22.16
C ILE A 198 -1.94 -14.67 -22.67
N GLN A 199 -1.21 -15.36 -21.77
CA GLN A 199 -0.17 -16.32 -22.14
C GLN A 199 -0.73 -17.63 -22.72
N PHE A 200 -1.92 -18.06 -22.28
CA PHE A 200 -2.58 -19.30 -22.71
C PHE A 200 -4.02 -19.03 -23.18
N PRO A 201 -4.22 -18.40 -24.35
CA PRO A 201 -5.52 -17.94 -24.81
C PRO A 201 -6.49 -19.08 -25.18
N MET A 202 -5.96 -20.25 -25.51
CA MET A 202 -6.76 -21.43 -25.89
C MET A 202 -7.26 -22.26 -24.69
N ASP A 203 -6.82 -21.95 -23.46
CA ASP A 203 -7.24 -22.67 -22.26
C ASP A 203 -8.66 -22.24 -21.83
N GLN A 204 -9.62 -23.15 -22.03
CA GLN A 204 -11.03 -22.89 -21.70
C GLN A 204 -11.29 -22.69 -20.20
N ASN A 205 -10.44 -23.24 -19.31
CA ASN A 205 -10.61 -23.12 -17.86
C ASN A 205 -10.19 -21.73 -17.38
N LEU A 206 -9.08 -21.21 -17.94
CA LEU A 206 -8.64 -19.84 -17.69
C LEU A 206 -9.64 -18.83 -18.25
N ARG A 207 -10.17 -19.07 -19.46
CA ARG A 207 -11.21 -18.23 -20.05
C ARG A 207 -12.47 -18.16 -19.16
N LYS A 208 -12.98 -19.31 -18.71
CA LYS A 208 -14.13 -19.37 -17.80
C LYS A 208 -13.88 -18.67 -16.47
N LEU A 209 -12.68 -18.82 -15.89
CA LEU A 209 -12.30 -18.08 -14.68
C LEU A 209 -12.30 -16.57 -14.96
N VAL A 210 -11.65 -16.11 -16.04
CA VAL A 210 -11.61 -14.67 -16.38
C VAL A 210 -13.00 -14.11 -16.67
N GLU A 211 -13.90 -14.87 -17.28
CA GLU A 211 -15.30 -14.48 -17.49
C GLU A 211 -16.08 -14.38 -16.16
N GLU A 212 -15.95 -15.37 -15.27
CA GLU A 212 -16.58 -15.36 -13.94
C GLU A 212 -16.02 -14.23 -13.05
N PHE A 213 -14.69 -14.06 -13.01
CA PHE A 213 -14.07 -12.94 -12.31
C PHE A 213 -14.33 -11.60 -12.98
N GLY A 214 -14.48 -11.56 -14.30
CA GLY A 214 -14.83 -10.38 -15.07
C GLY A 214 -16.26 -9.91 -14.75
N ALA A 215 -17.20 -10.83 -14.52
CA ALA A 215 -18.55 -10.49 -14.07
C ALA A 215 -18.57 -9.93 -12.63
N VAL A 216 -17.79 -10.52 -11.72
CA VAL A 216 -17.63 -10.02 -10.34
C VAL A 216 -16.86 -8.69 -10.31
N SER A 217 -15.88 -8.52 -11.21
CA SER A 217 -15.10 -7.29 -11.34
C SER A 217 -15.90 -6.19 -12.02
N CYS A 218 -16.71 -6.47 -13.06
CA CYS A 218 -17.58 -5.48 -13.70
C CYS A 218 -18.68 -4.96 -12.76
N ALA A 219 -19.22 -5.78 -11.86
CA ALA A 219 -20.12 -5.30 -10.80
C ALA A 219 -19.42 -4.36 -9.80
N ASN A 220 -18.10 -4.50 -9.65
CA ASN A 220 -17.27 -3.63 -8.80
C ASN A 220 -16.56 -2.50 -9.59
N TRP A 221 -16.53 -2.55 -10.93
CA TRP A 221 -15.79 -1.66 -11.83
C TRP A 221 -16.69 -0.79 -12.70
N SER A 222 -18.01 -1.03 -12.73
CA SER A 222 -18.97 -0.03 -13.25
C SER A 222 -18.98 1.27 -12.43
N SER A 223 -18.28 1.30 -11.30
CA SER A 223 -18.08 2.50 -10.47
C SER A 223 -16.88 3.37 -10.89
N SER A 224 -16.15 3.06 -11.97
CA SER A 224 -14.93 3.82 -12.34
C SER A 224 -14.70 4.13 -13.81
N SER A 225 -15.65 3.84 -14.72
CA SER A 225 -15.52 4.31 -16.12
C SER A 225 -16.84 4.55 -16.83
N PHE A 226 -17.51 5.68 -16.56
CA PHE A 226 -18.43 6.31 -17.50
C PHE A 226 -18.39 7.84 -17.38
N LEU A 227 -17.44 8.45 -18.11
CA LEU A 227 -17.57 9.81 -18.65
C LEU A 227 -17.01 9.78 -20.08
N LYS A 228 -17.90 9.58 -21.06
CA LYS A 228 -17.71 10.14 -22.41
C LYS A 228 -18.87 11.09 -22.67
N SER A 229 -18.49 12.33 -22.95
CA SER A 229 -19.32 13.52 -23.08
C SER A 229 -20.36 13.44 -24.21
N LYS A 230 -21.51 14.07 -23.96
CA LYS A 230 -22.46 14.52 -24.97
C LYS A 230 -21.78 15.51 -25.92
N CYS A 231 -21.61 15.13 -27.19
CA CYS A 231 -21.77 15.98 -28.38
C CYS A 231 -21.66 15.10 -29.65
N GLY A 232 -22.79 14.87 -30.34
CA GLY A 232 -22.86 14.48 -31.75
C GLY A 232 -22.74 12.99 -32.12
N LEU A 233 -23.88 12.29 -32.26
CA LEU A 233 -24.07 11.02 -33.00
C LEU A 233 -24.03 11.28 -34.54
N PRO A 234 -24.09 10.28 -35.48
CA PRO A 234 -24.47 8.86 -35.29
C PRO A 234 -23.78 7.73 -36.13
N LEU A 235 -24.02 6.48 -35.70
CA LEU A 235 -24.56 5.29 -36.45
C LEU A 235 -23.70 4.07 -36.92
N PHE A 236 -24.30 2.89 -36.60
CA PHE A 236 -24.26 1.50 -37.18
C PHE A 236 -23.00 0.62 -37.01
N PHE A 237 -23.05 -0.69 -36.70
CA PHE A 237 -24.04 -1.80 -36.80
C PHE A 237 -24.04 -2.64 -35.48
N LEU A 238 -25.12 -3.19 -34.90
CA LEU A 238 -26.12 -4.20 -35.32
C LEU A 238 -25.61 -5.59 -35.76
N ASN A 239 -25.99 -6.58 -34.94
CA ASN A 239 -26.39 -7.96 -35.24
C ASN A 239 -25.37 -9.10 -35.34
N GLY A 240 -25.75 -10.19 -34.67
CA GLY A 240 -25.16 -11.51 -34.74
C GLY A 240 -25.65 -12.44 -33.63
N ASP A 241 -26.98 -12.56 -33.47
CA ASP A 241 -27.78 -13.76 -33.11
C ASP A 241 -27.28 -14.79 -32.08
N THR A 242 -28.10 -15.50 -31.29
CA THR A 242 -29.48 -15.44 -30.78
C THR A 242 -29.62 -16.69 -29.86
N LYS A 243 -30.66 -16.67 -29.00
CA LYS A 243 -31.51 -17.81 -28.57
C LYS A 243 -31.30 -18.50 -27.20
N ARG A 244 -32.36 -18.31 -26.39
CA ARG A 244 -33.13 -19.25 -25.53
C ARG A 244 -32.52 -19.53 -24.14
N ARG A 245 -33.25 -19.40 -23.02
CA ARG A 245 -34.64 -19.79 -22.70
C ARG A 245 -35.24 -18.83 -21.65
N LYS A 246 -36.37 -18.19 -21.93
CA LYS A 246 -37.75 -18.55 -21.52
C LYS A 246 -38.02 -18.60 -20.01
N THR A 247 -38.65 -17.52 -19.56
CA THR A 247 -39.57 -17.39 -18.43
C THR A 247 -40.73 -18.38 -18.50
N HIS A 248 -41.11 -18.96 -17.37
CA HIS A 248 -42.45 -19.52 -17.15
C HIS A 248 -43.08 -18.84 -15.94
N HIS A 249 -44.22 -18.20 -16.19
CA HIS A 249 -45.24 -17.87 -15.20
C HIS A 249 -45.90 -19.15 -14.68
N VAL A 250 -46.09 -19.27 -13.36
CA VAL A 250 -47.25 -19.96 -12.77
C VAL A 250 -47.76 -19.13 -11.59
N SER A 251 -49.08 -19.06 -11.54
CA SER A 251 -49.99 -18.25 -10.74
C SER A 251 -50.06 -18.56 -9.25
N SER A 252 -50.62 -17.59 -8.54
CA SER A 252 -51.23 -17.63 -7.20
C SER A 252 -52.01 -18.91 -6.85
N ASN A 253 -51.82 -19.42 -5.63
CA ASN A 253 -52.89 -19.93 -4.76
C ASN A 253 -52.41 -19.95 -3.30
N GLY A 254 -53.32 -19.59 -2.38
CA GLY A 254 -53.02 -19.26 -0.99
C GLY A 254 -53.16 -20.38 0.05
N ILE A 255 -52.75 -19.97 1.26
CA ILE A 255 -53.11 -20.43 2.62
C ILE A 255 -52.56 -21.79 3.07
N GLN A 256 -51.59 -21.76 4.00
CA GLN A 256 -51.77 -22.24 5.39
C GLN A 256 -50.51 -21.91 6.23
N ILE A 257 -50.72 -21.20 7.35
CA ILE A 257 -49.73 -21.01 8.40
C ILE A 257 -49.87 -22.18 9.37
N GLN A 258 -48.76 -22.86 9.70
CA GLN A 258 -48.39 -23.23 11.08
C GLN A 258 -46.93 -23.73 11.16
N PRO A 259 -46.28 -23.70 12.34
CA PRO A 259 -45.05 -22.94 12.53
C PRO A 259 -43.82 -23.82 12.76
N ARG A 260 -42.66 -23.37 12.28
CA ARG A 260 -41.36 -23.83 12.77
C ARG A 260 -40.46 -22.65 13.12
N SER A 261 -40.55 -22.30 14.41
CA SER A 261 -39.44 -22.00 15.31
C SER A 261 -38.22 -21.24 14.76
N HIS A 262 -38.17 -19.97 15.17
CA HIS A 262 -36.97 -19.16 15.45
C HIS A 262 -36.08 -18.76 14.26
N LEU A 263 -36.60 -17.88 13.40
CA LEU A 263 -35.77 -16.85 12.77
C LEU A 263 -35.93 -15.56 13.57
N SER A 264 -34.80 -14.99 14.00
CA SER A 264 -34.80 -13.80 14.83
C SER A 264 -35.29 -12.60 14.01
N THR A 265 -36.13 -11.76 14.61
CA THR A 265 -36.53 -10.43 14.07
C THR A 265 -35.33 -9.53 13.73
N SER A 266 -34.12 -9.90 14.15
CA SER A 266 -32.86 -9.24 13.78
C SER A 266 -32.33 -9.59 12.38
N GLU A 267 -32.74 -10.72 11.79
CA GLU A 267 -32.26 -11.17 10.48
C GLU A 267 -33.10 -10.59 9.34
N PHE A 268 -34.41 -10.43 9.54
CA PHE A 268 -35.29 -9.75 8.58
C PHE A 268 -34.94 -8.25 8.43
N MET A 269 -34.67 -7.55 9.54
CA MET A 269 -34.27 -6.13 9.53
C MET A 269 -32.93 -5.89 8.81
N LYS A 270 -31.99 -6.84 8.87
CA LYS A 270 -30.66 -6.71 8.25
C LYS A 270 -30.65 -6.97 6.74
N VAL A 271 -31.58 -7.79 6.26
CA VAL A 271 -31.72 -8.07 4.82
C VAL A 271 -32.36 -6.88 4.11
N GLU A 272 -33.35 -6.23 4.72
CA GLU A 272 -33.97 -4.99 4.20
C GLU A 272 -32.99 -3.80 4.19
N GLU A 273 -32.10 -3.72 5.18
CA GLU A 273 -31.07 -2.68 5.26
C GLU A 273 -30.01 -2.80 4.14
N ALA A 274 -29.63 -4.03 3.76
CA ALA A 274 -28.65 -4.29 2.70
C ALA A 274 -29.23 -4.04 1.30
N THR A 275 -30.51 -4.33 1.09
CA THR A 275 -31.24 -3.97 -0.14
C THR A 275 -31.41 -2.47 -0.27
N MET A 276 -31.75 -1.76 0.82
CA MET A 276 -31.77 -0.28 0.84
C MET A 276 -30.40 0.31 0.51
N LYS A 277 -29.31 -0.26 1.02
CA LYS A 277 -27.92 0.23 0.80
C LYS A 277 -27.47 0.11 -0.66
N ASN A 278 -27.85 -0.95 -1.36
CA ASN A 278 -27.57 -1.10 -2.79
C ASN A 278 -28.49 -0.21 -3.64
N GLU A 279 -29.77 -0.06 -3.26
CA GLU A 279 -30.68 0.87 -3.93
C GLU A 279 -30.23 2.33 -3.75
N LEU A 280 -29.71 2.72 -2.59
CA LEU A 280 -29.18 4.07 -2.33
C LEU A 280 -27.93 4.36 -3.17
N ALA A 281 -27.02 3.38 -3.30
CA ALA A 281 -25.81 3.49 -4.12
C ALA A 281 -26.13 3.52 -5.64
N ILE A 282 -27.13 2.76 -6.08
CA ILE A 282 -27.65 2.78 -7.46
C ILE A 282 -28.39 4.09 -7.74
N SER A 283 -29.15 4.60 -6.77
CA SER A 283 -29.90 5.86 -6.87
C SER A 283 -28.98 7.10 -6.86
N LEU A 284 -27.88 7.05 -6.11
CA LEU A 284 -26.79 8.05 -6.12
C LEU A 284 -26.11 8.16 -7.49
N CYS A 285 -26.03 7.07 -8.25
CA CYS A 285 -25.40 7.04 -9.58
C CYS A 285 -26.37 7.42 -10.72
N THR A 286 -27.65 7.67 -10.44
CA THR A 286 -28.70 7.89 -11.45
C THR A 286 -29.32 9.29 -11.42
N ASP A 287 -28.61 10.29 -10.86
CA ASP A 287 -28.99 11.72 -10.84
C ASP A 287 -30.35 12.03 -10.16
N LYS A 288 -30.82 11.20 -9.22
CA LYS A 288 -32.14 11.37 -8.58
C LYS A 288 -32.16 11.63 -7.08
N LEU A 289 -31.02 11.70 -6.38
CA LEU A 289 -30.98 11.87 -4.91
C LEU A 289 -30.33 13.18 -4.48
N ASN A 290 -31.00 13.88 -3.56
CA ASN A 290 -30.54 15.08 -2.87
C ASN A 290 -29.58 14.69 -1.73
N ILE A 291 -28.39 15.28 -1.68
CA ILE A 291 -27.35 15.02 -0.66
C ILE A 291 -27.88 15.22 0.76
N LYS A 292 -28.87 16.13 0.93
CA LYS A 292 -29.51 16.37 2.23
C LYS A 292 -30.26 15.14 2.75
N ASP A 293 -30.91 14.38 1.86
CA ASP A 293 -31.66 13.17 2.24
C ASP A 293 -30.68 12.08 2.70
N ILE A 294 -29.49 12.05 2.09
CA ILE A 294 -28.41 11.13 2.47
C ILE A 294 -27.78 11.55 3.81
N ASP A 295 -27.55 12.84 4.04
CA ASP A 295 -27.08 13.36 5.34
C ASP A 295 -28.08 13.07 6.47
N GLU A 296 -29.38 13.11 6.18
CA GLU A 296 -30.43 12.76 7.14
C GLU A 296 -30.48 11.24 7.41
N CYS A 297 -30.33 10.40 6.38
CA CYS A 297 -30.23 8.95 6.53
C CYS A 297 -28.94 8.50 7.25
N LEU A 298 -27.83 9.22 7.05
CA LEU A 298 -26.52 8.89 7.61
C LEU A 298 -26.22 9.61 8.92
N ARG A 299 -27.21 10.29 9.51
CA ARG A 299 -27.04 11.09 10.72
C ARG A 299 -26.36 10.28 11.82
N ILE A 300 -25.09 10.58 12.08
CA ILE A 300 -24.28 9.88 13.09
C ILE A 300 -24.75 10.36 14.47
N THR A 301 -25.51 9.52 15.17
CA THR A 301 -26.03 9.87 16.51
C THR A 301 -25.21 9.26 17.65
N SER A 302 -24.49 8.16 17.39
CA SER A 302 -23.71 7.44 18.40
C SER A 302 -22.47 6.72 17.85
N PHE A 303 -21.56 6.31 18.75
CA PHE A 303 -20.38 5.49 18.43
C PHE A 303 -20.74 4.12 17.83
N ARG A 304 -21.91 3.56 18.17
CA ARG A 304 -22.36 2.27 17.61
C ARG A 304 -22.72 2.38 16.13
N ASP A 305 -23.20 3.53 15.69
CA ASP A 305 -23.59 3.78 14.31
C ASP A 305 -22.34 3.75 13.39
N LEU A 306 -21.18 4.19 13.90
CA LEU A 306 -19.90 4.27 13.16
C LEU A 306 -19.33 2.91 12.74
N ASN A 307 -19.54 1.86 13.56
CA ASN A 307 -19.12 0.50 13.21
C ASN A 307 -19.91 -0.09 12.02
N SER A 308 -21.02 0.54 11.62
CA SER A 308 -21.84 0.10 10.49
C SER A 308 -21.46 0.79 9.16
N PHE A 309 -20.66 1.86 9.20
CA PHE A 309 -20.22 2.56 8.00
C PHE A 309 -19.12 1.77 7.28
N HIS A 310 -19.47 1.23 6.12
CA HIS A 310 -18.52 0.52 5.27
C HIS A 310 -17.62 1.49 4.50
N HIS A 311 -16.33 1.16 4.39
CA HIS A 311 -15.33 1.89 3.57
C HIS A 311 -15.80 2.16 2.12
N SER A 312 -16.66 1.31 1.56
CA SER A 312 -17.24 1.50 0.22
C SER A 312 -18.12 2.75 0.13
N LEU A 313 -18.95 3.02 1.14
CA LEU A 313 -19.82 4.20 1.18
C LEU A 313 -18.99 5.49 1.27
N VAL A 314 -17.98 5.50 2.16
CA VAL A 314 -17.05 6.64 2.30
C VAL A 314 -16.36 6.93 0.96
N ASN A 315 -15.92 5.89 0.25
CA ASN A 315 -15.30 6.06 -1.07
C ASN A 315 -16.27 6.62 -2.13
N VAL A 316 -17.53 6.20 -2.12
CA VAL A 316 -18.55 6.74 -3.04
C VAL A 316 -18.81 8.21 -2.75
N LEU A 317 -19.00 8.57 -1.48
CA LEU A 317 -19.19 9.96 -1.05
C LEU A 317 -17.97 10.83 -1.41
N TRP A 318 -16.76 10.27 -1.32
CA TRP A 318 -15.55 10.96 -1.74
C TRP A 318 -15.50 11.23 -3.24
N GLN A 319 -15.84 10.25 -4.08
CA GLN A 319 -15.88 10.47 -5.53
C GLN A 319 -16.91 11.53 -5.91
N PHE A 320 -18.07 11.51 -5.24
CA PHE A 320 -19.10 12.53 -5.43
C PHE A 320 -18.56 13.92 -5.05
N ARG A 321 -17.98 14.07 -3.85
CA ARG A 321 -17.39 15.33 -3.39
C ARG A 321 -16.32 15.86 -4.35
N ARG A 322 -15.48 14.97 -4.89
CA ARG A 322 -14.42 15.35 -5.83
C ARG A 322 -14.97 15.87 -7.16
N LEU A 323 -16.12 15.38 -7.61
CA LEU A 323 -16.78 15.81 -8.85
C LEU A 323 -17.62 17.07 -8.65
N ASP A 324 -18.32 17.19 -7.53
CA ASP A 324 -19.20 18.32 -7.21
C ASP A 324 -18.93 18.86 -5.79
N ASN A 325 -17.84 19.62 -5.66
CA ASN A 325 -17.43 20.19 -4.38
C ASN A 325 -18.35 21.34 -3.93
N GLU A 326 -19.03 22.03 -4.85
CA GLU A 326 -19.87 23.19 -4.50
C GLU A 326 -21.18 22.75 -3.84
N SER A 327 -21.86 21.74 -4.40
CA SER A 327 -23.15 21.27 -3.88
C SER A 327 -23.02 20.33 -2.67
N PHE A 328 -21.84 19.72 -2.47
CA PHE A 328 -21.62 18.79 -1.36
C PHE A 328 -21.71 19.49 0.01
N CYS A 329 -22.61 19.01 0.87
CA CYS A 329 -22.74 19.45 2.27
C CYS A 329 -23.35 18.31 3.10
N MET A 330 -22.60 17.83 4.10
CA MET A 330 -23.03 16.81 5.05
C MET A 330 -22.79 17.27 6.48
N ASN A 331 -23.79 17.92 7.07
CA ASN A 331 -23.66 18.56 8.37
C ASN A 331 -23.41 17.53 9.48
N SER A 332 -23.93 16.31 9.35
CA SER A 332 -23.72 15.25 10.34
C SER A 332 -22.25 14.80 10.42
N ILE A 333 -21.59 14.66 9.26
CA ILE A 333 -20.16 14.31 9.17
C ILE A 333 -19.31 15.48 9.65
N ASP A 334 -19.65 16.71 9.23
CA ASP A 334 -18.95 17.91 9.66
C ASP A 334 -19.00 18.05 11.19
N ASP A 335 -20.16 17.85 11.81
CA ASP A 335 -20.31 17.93 13.27
C ASP A 335 -19.53 16.83 14.00
N PHE A 336 -19.49 15.61 13.45
CA PHE A 336 -18.76 14.48 14.02
C PHE A 336 -17.24 14.68 13.96
N VAL A 337 -16.71 15.08 12.80
CA VAL A 337 -15.26 15.21 12.60
C VAL A 337 -14.71 16.49 13.23
N LEU A 338 -15.43 17.63 13.13
CA LEU A 338 -14.98 18.91 13.70
C LEU A 338 -15.11 18.97 15.23
N ASN A 339 -15.64 17.92 15.84
CA ASN A 339 -15.59 17.66 17.28
C ASN A 339 -16.13 18.81 18.15
N LYS A 340 -17.41 19.17 17.96
CA LYS A 340 -18.09 20.19 18.76
C LYS A 340 -18.45 19.77 20.20
N ARG A 341 -18.19 18.52 20.62
CA ARG A 341 -18.54 18.00 21.96
C ARG A 341 -17.28 17.55 22.71
N ASP A 342 -17.27 17.75 24.02
CA ASP A 342 -16.23 17.21 24.91
C ASP A 342 -16.34 15.68 24.94
N ASP A 343 -15.60 15.04 24.02
CA ASP A 343 -15.54 13.59 23.89
C ASP A 343 -14.74 12.98 25.05
N THR A 344 -15.45 12.42 26.04
CA THR A 344 -14.89 11.57 27.10
C THR A 344 -14.24 10.30 26.54
N GLU A 345 -14.63 9.86 25.33
CA GLU A 345 -14.13 8.67 24.62
C GLU A 345 -13.30 9.00 23.37
N TRP A 346 -12.64 10.17 23.32
CA TRP A 346 -11.92 10.64 22.12
C TRP A 346 -10.95 9.60 21.52
N SER A 347 -10.26 8.80 22.34
CA SER A 347 -9.33 7.76 21.86
C SER A 347 -10.01 6.66 21.04
N LEU A 348 -11.25 6.29 21.40
CA LEU A 348 -12.05 5.29 20.70
C LEU A 348 -12.64 5.87 19.41
N THR A 349 -13.14 7.11 19.48
CA THR A 349 -13.77 7.79 18.34
C THR A 349 -12.75 8.29 17.31
N PHE A 350 -11.54 8.64 17.71
CA PHE A 350 -10.50 9.18 16.84
C PHE A 350 -10.16 8.26 15.66
N ARG A 351 -10.04 6.94 15.92
CA ARG A 351 -9.77 5.96 14.86
C ARG A 351 -10.82 5.99 13.75
N GLU A 352 -12.08 6.14 14.12
CA GLU A 352 -13.18 6.19 13.17
C GLU A 352 -13.28 7.56 12.50
N ARG A 353 -13.09 8.66 13.25
CA ARG A 353 -13.08 10.03 12.70
C ARG A 353 -12.09 10.21 11.57
N VAL A 354 -10.90 9.63 11.69
CA VAL A 354 -9.85 9.70 10.66
C VAL A 354 -10.40 9.26 9.29
N ASN A 355 -11.30 8.27 9.24
CA ASN A 355 -11.87 7.78 7.98
C ASN A 355 -12.74 8.81 7.24
N PHE A 356 -13.26 9.82 7.93
CA PHE A 356 -14.22 10.78 7.39
C PHE A 356 -13.63 12.17 7.15
N ILE A 357 -12.37 12.42 7.52
CA ILE A 357 -11.73 13.75 7.42
C ILE A 357 -11.79 14.31 5.99
N HIS A 358 -11.53 13.47 4.99
CA HIS A 358 -11.55 13.91 3.58
C HIS A 358 -12.96 14.17 3.04
N LEU A 359 -14.02 13.99 3.84
CA LEU A 359 -15.41 14.35 3.50
C LEU A 359 -15.86 15.66 4.15
N VAL A 360 -15.10 16.21 5.10
CA VAL A 360 -15.47 17.44 5.82
C VAL A 360 -15.42 18.68 4.94
N LYS A 361 -16.47 19.50 4.93
CA LYS A 361 -16.50 20.81 4.28
C LYS A 361 -16.70 21.91 5.32
N ALA A 362 -15.58 22.47 5.79
CA ALA A 362 -15.58 23.42 6.90
C ALA A 362 -14.78 24.68 6.57
N SER A 363 -15.05 25.76 7.31
CA SER A 363 -14.22 26.97 7.23
C SER A 363 -12.79 26.68 7.69
N VAL A 364 -11.84 27.47 7.18
CA VAL A 364 -10.41 27.34 7.51
C VAL A 364 -10.18 27.39 9.03
N ASP A 365 -10.91 28.24 9.74
CA ASP A 365 -10.79 28.39 11.20
C ASP A 365 -11.24 27.12 11.94
N LYS A 366 -12.30 26.45 11.47
CA LYS A 366 -12.78 25.18 12.05
C LYS A 366 -11.78 24.05 11.81
N LEU A 367 -11.20 23.97 10.62
CA LEU A 367 -10.16 22.99 10.30
C LEU A 367 -8.89 23.21 11.12
N GLN A 368 -8.47 24.47 11.27
CA GLN A 368 -7.35 24.84 12.11
C GLN A 368 -7.59 24.42 13.57
N PHE A 369 -8.77 24.72 14.13
CA PHE A 369 -9.13 24.32 15.49
C PHE A 369 -9.11 22.80 15.66
N MET A 370 -9.68 22.05 14.70
CA MET A 370 -9.66 20.58 14.71
C MET A 370 -8.23 20.05 14.79
N ILE A 371 -7.33 20.49 13.91
CA ILE A 371 -5.95 19.99 13.85
C ILE A 371 -5.17 20.33 15.12
N THR A 372 -5.36 21.53 15.67
CA THR A 372 -4.71 21.93 16.92
C THR A 372 -5.20 21.08 18.09
N ASN A 373 -6.53 20.93 18.25
CA ASN A 373 -7.13 20.15 19.33
C ASN A 373 -6.74 18.65 19.25
N ASP A 374 -6.78 18.07 18.06
CA ASP A 374 -6.35 16.68 17.85
C ASP A 374 -4.86 16.51 18.17
N GLY A 375 -4.02 17.48 17.79
CA GLY A 375 -2.60 17.48 18.13
C GLY A 375 -2.33 17.42 19.63
N GLU A 376 -3.04 18.22 20.43
CA GLU A 376 -2.92 18.22 21.89
C GLU A 376 -3.38 16.91 22.53
N LYS A 377 -4.45 16.31 22.01
CA LYS A 377 -4.98 15.03 22.51
C LYS A 377 -4.08 13.86 22.13
N ILE A 378 -3.55 13.84 20.92
CA ILE A 378 -2.58 12.84 20.47
C ILE A 378 -1.30 12.93 21.27
N GLU A 379 -0.83 14.14 21.62
CA GLU A 379 0.35 14.29 22.46
C GLU A 379 0.22 13.51 23.77
N LYS A 380 -0.95 13.60 24.42
CA LYS A 380 -1.25 12.88 25.67
C LYS A 380 -1.30 11.36 25.45
N CYS A 381 -1.91 10.89 24.36
CA CYS A 381 -2.10 9.46 24.11
C CYS A 381 -0.88 8.77 23.49
N TYR A 382 -0.05 9.50 22.73
CA TYR A 382 1.10 8.97 22.01
C TYR A 382 2.16 8.42 22.96
N TYR A 383 2.42 9.09 24.08
CA TYR A 383 3.37 8.60 25.08
C TYR A 383 2.90 7.32 25.78
N LEU A 384 1.59 7.04 25.80
CA LEU A 384 1.03 5.81 26.37
C LEU A 384 1.08 4.64 25.37
N HIS A 385 0.78 4.89 24.10
CA HIS A 385 0.74 3.85 23.04
C HIS A 385 1.39 4.34 21.73
N PRO A 386 2.73 4.45 21.65
CA PRO A 386 3.41 5.13 20.55
C PRO A 386 3.22 4.45 19.18
N THR A 387 3.17 3.12 19.13
CA THR A 387 3.01 2.38 17.87
C THR A 387 1.62 2.56 17.26
N LEU A 388 0.56 2.46 18.08
CA LEU A 388 -0.82 2.65 17.64
C LEU A 388 -1.05 4.07 17.13
N TYR A 389 -0.67 5.08 17.93
CA TYR A 389 -0.90 6.48 17.57
C TYR A 389 0.04 6.97 16.48
N SER A 390 1.21 6.36 16.27
CA SER A 390 2.03 6.65 15.09
C SER A 390 1.31 6.28 13.79
N HIS A 391 0.70 5.09 13.72
CA HIS A 391 -0.03 4.65 12.53
C HIS A 391 -1.31 5.47 12.30
N LEU A 392 -2.06 5.76 13.37
CA LEU A 392 -3.25 6.62 13.28
C LEU A 392 -2.89 8.04 12.86
N SER A 393 -1.77 8.58 13.33
CA SER A 393 -1.27 9.90 12.95
C SER A 393 -0.85 9.95 11.48
N GLU A 394 -0.21 8.90 10.97
CA GLU A 394 0.11 8.79 9.54
C GLU A 394 -1.14 8.79 8.66
N LYS A 395 -2.17 8.03 9.07
CA LYS A 395 -3.45 8.02 8.37
C LYS A 395 -4.12 9.38 8.44
N TYR A 396 -4.20 9.99 9.62
CA TYR A 396 -4.73 11.35 9.82
C TYR A 396 -4.07 12.36 8.87
N LEU A 397 -2.74 12.41 8.84
CA LEU A 397 -1.98 13.29 7.95
C LEU A 397 -2.33 13.06 6.47
N THR A 398 -2.49 11.79 6.07
CA THR A 398 -2.85 11.44 4.70
C THR A 398 -4.24 11.94 4.33
N GLU A 399 -5.22 11.74 5.21
CA GLU A 399 -6.61 12.14 5.00
C GLU A 399 -6.76 13.68 4.98
N VAL A 400 -6.06 14.41 5.85
CA VAL A 400 -6.05 15.87 5.81
C VAL A 400 -5.37 16.40 4.55
N LEU A 401 -4.32 15.75 4.04
CA LEU A 401 -3.70 16.15 2.77
C LEU A 401 -4.63 15.93 1.57
N VAL A 402 -5.44 14.87 1.60
CA VAL A 402 -6.47 14.61 0.58
C VAL A 402 -7.56 15.67 0.63
N LEU A 403 -8.02 16.02 1.83
CA LEU A 403 -8.94 17.15 2.05
C LEU A 403 -8.37 18.45 1.46
N LEU A 404 -7.11 18.75 1.77
CA LEU A 404 -6.46 19.96 1.27
C LEU A 404 -6.41 19.98 -0.25
N ASP A 405 -6.14 18.87 -0.95
CA ASP A 405 -6.09 18.85 -2.43
C ASP A 405 -7.41 19.27 -3.11
N VAL A 406 -8.54 19.11 -2.41
CA VAL A 406 -9.86 19.58 -2.87
C VAL A 406 -10.12 21.01 -2.42
N GLU A 407 -9.99 21.29 -1.13
CA GLU A 407 -10.34 22.62 -0.56
C GLU A 407 -9.45 23.75 -1.09
N SER A 408 -8.17 23.47 -1.34
CA SER A 408 -7.26 24.50 -1.85
C SER A 408 -7.50 24.89 -3.32
N GLN A 409 -8.33 24.14 -4.06
CA GLN A 409 -8.83 24.55 -5.38
C GLN A 409 -9.75 25.77 -5.29
N ALA A 410 -10.59 25.84 -4.25
CA ALA A 410 -11.47 26.97 -4.03
C ALA A 410 -10.76 28.12 -3.30
N ASN A 411 -9.90 27.82 -2.31
CA ASN A 411 -9.19 28.83 -1.54
C ASN A 411 -7.73 28.45 -1.25
N PRO A 412 -6.77 28.88 -2.09
CA PRO A 412 -5.34 28.56 -1.90
C PRO A 412 -4.74 29.07 -0.59
N GLN A 413 -5.32 30.11 0.02
CA GLN A 413 -4.80 30.69 1.28
C GLN A 413 -4.93 29.72 2.47
N ILE A 414 -5.77 28.69 2.36
CA ILE A 414 -5.89 27.63 3.36
C ILE A 414 -4.54 26.95 3.63
N LEU A 415 -3.71 26.80 2.60
CA LEU A 415 -2.41 26.12 2.70
C LEU A 415 -1.47 26.85 3.66
N ASN A 416 -1.46 28.19 3.63
CA ASN A 416 -0.59 28.98 4.50
C ASN A 416 -0.94 28.83 5.99
N ARG A 417 -2.20 28.56 6.32
CA ARG A 417 -2.67 28.39 7.71
C ARG A 417 -2.53 26.94 8.19
N ILE A 418 -2.90 25.96 7.36
CA ILE A 418 -2.98 24.56 7.78
C ILE A 418 -1.64 23.84 7.69
N VAL A 419 -0.83 24.09 6.65
CA VAL A 419 0.41 23.34 6.40
C VAL A 419 1.42 23.41 7.56
N PRO A 420 1.66 24.57 8.21
CA PRO A 420 2.56 24.62 9.37
C PRO A 420 2.11 23.71 10.53
N LEU A 421 0.78 23.58 10.74
CA LEU A 421 0.22 22.71 11.78
C LEU A 421 0.47 21.24 11.44
N LEU A 422 0.25 20.86 10.18
CA LEU A 422 0.53 19.49 9.70
C LEU A 422 2.00 19.12 9.87
N LEU A 423 2.93 20.04 9.58
CA LEU A 423 4.35 19.80 9.79
C LEU A 423 4.69 19.57 11.27
N GLY A 424 4.13 20.38 12.17
CA GLY A 424 4.27 20.17 13.61
C GLY A 424 3.76 18.79 14.06
N PHE A 425 2.65 18.35 13.47
CA PHE A 425 2.03 17.06 13.76
C PHE A 425 2.87 15.86 13.29
N THR A 426 3.74 16.02 12.30
CA THR A 426 4.65 14.95 11.86
C THR A 426 5.62 14.48 12.95
N LYS A 427 5.72 15.20 14.09
CA LYS A 427 6.43 14.73 15.28
C LYS A 427 5.92 13.35 15.75
N PHE A 428 4.62 13.08 15.59
CA PHE A 428 3.96 11.82 15.97
C PHE A 428 3.99 10.73 14.90
N ALA A 429 4.38 11.05 13.66
CA ALA A 429 4.43 10.11 12.54
C ALA A 429 5.76 10.23 11.78
N PRO A 430 6.88 9.76 12.37
CA PRO A 430 8.21 9.97 11.79
C PRO A 430 8.37 9.33 10.41
N GLN A 431 7.74 8.19 10.16
CA GLN A 431 7.80 7.48 8.86
C GLN A 431 7.08 8.25 7.74
N ALA A 432 6.07 9.05 8.08
CA ALA A 432 5.28 9.80 7.11
C ALA A 432 5.91 11.15 6.73
N ARG A 433 6.91 11.63 7.48
CA ARG A 433 7.52 12.97 7.33
C ARG A 433 7.91 13.31 5.89
N SER A 434 8.68 12.42 5.24
CA SER A 434 9.14 12.65 3.87
C SER A 434 7.99 12.71 2.88
N THR A 435 7.02 11.80 3.02
CA THR A 435 5.84 11.68 2.15
C THR A 435 4.93 12.90 2.29
N VAL A 436 4.71 13.36 3.51
CA VAL A 436 3.92 14.57 3.83
C VAL A 436 4.56 15.79 3.21
N ALA A 437 5.88 15.99 3.38
CA ALA A 437 6.60 17.08 2.75
C ALA A 437 6.47 17.05 1.23
N ARG A 438 6.70 15.89 0.58
CA ARG A 438 6.54 15.76 -0.88
C ARG A 438 5.13 16.13 -1.33
N LYS A 439 4.10 15.64 -0.66
CA LYS A 439 2.70 15.96 -0.98
C LYS A 439 2.40 17.45 -0.81
N ILE A 440 2.86 18.07 0.27
CA ILE A 440 2.72 19.53 0.47
C ILE A 440 3.36 20.27 -0.70
N LEU A 441 4.60 19.95 -1.08
CA LEU A 441 5.27 20.60 -2.19
C LEU A 441 4.52 20.42 -3.52
N LEU A 442 3.99 19.22 -3.77
CA LEU A 442 3.18 18.93 -4.95
C LEU A 442 1.88 19.75 -4.98
N LEU A 443 1.23 19.96 -3.83
CA LEU A 443 0.06 20.84 -3.73
C LEU A 443 0.41 22.26 -4.15
N TYR A 444 1.44 22.87 -3.56
CA TYR A 444 1.89 24.22 -3.94
C TYR A 444 2.26 24.32 -5.43
N ARG A 445 2.91 23.29 -5.99
CA ARG A 445 3.23 23.23 -7.43
C ARG A 445 1.98 23.13 -8.32
N LYS A 446 1.02 22.27 -7.95
CA LYS A 446 -0.24 22.08 -8.68
C LYS A 446 -1.05 23.38 -8.76
N PHE A 447 -1.21 24.09 -7.64
CA PHE A 447 -1.89 25.39 -7.64
C PHE A 447 -1.21 26.42 -8.50
N ARG A 448 0.13 26.45 -8.45
CA ARG A 448 0.89 27.37 -9.26
C ARG A 448 0.76 27.10 -10.77
N ALA A 449 0.65 25.83 -11.17
CA ALA A 449 0.40 25.47 -12.56
C ALA A 449 -1.03 25.82 -13.03
N MET A 450 -2.00 25.80 -12.11
CA MET A 450 -3.40 26.13 -12.40
C MET A 450 -3.69 27.65 -12.39
N ALA A 451 -2.90 28.44 -11.68
CA ALA A 451 -3.13 29.88 -11.56
C ALA A 451 -2.76 30.62 -12.86
N ILE A 452 -3.78 31.17 -13.55
CA ILE A 452 -3.62 31.99 -14.76
C ILE A 452 -2.76 33.24 -14.50
N VAL A 453 -2.78 33.75 -13.26
CA VAL A 453 -1.89 34.82 -12.78
C VAL A 453 -1.13 34.27 -11.58
N PRO A 454 0.22 34.34 -11.55
CA PRO A 454 0.99 33.91 -10.39
C PRO A 454 0.57 34.75 -9.19
N ASN A 455 -0.06 34.12 -8.20
CA ASN A 455 -0.49 34.81 -6.99
C ASN A 455 0.72 34.98 -6.05
N PRO A 456 1.28 36.19 -5.90
CA PRO A 456 2.47 36.41 -5.08
C PRO A 456 2.21 36.12 -3.59
N SER A 457 0.95 35.96 -3.15
CA SER A 457 0.61 35.62 -1.77
C SER A 457 0.79 34.13 -1.43
N LEU A 458 1.12 33.28 -2.41
CA LEU A 458 1.28 31.83 -2.24
C LEU A 458 2.76 31.42 -2.34
N THR A 459 3.59 31.97 -1.45
CA THR A 459 4.97 31.51 -1.22
C THR A 459 4.99 30.38 -0.21
N LEU A 460 5.91 29.42 -0.34
CA LEU A 460 6.09 28.39 0.69
C LEU A 460 6.37 29.02 2.07
N PRO A 461 5.63 28.63 3.12
CA PRO A 461 5.91 29.08 4.48
C PRO A 461 7.34 28.69 4.90
N ARG A 462 7.99 29.57 5.68
CA ARG A 462 9.36 29.36 6.20
C ARG A 462 9.54 27.99 6.86
N ALA A 463 8.58 27.58 7.68
CA ALA A 463 8.59 26.28 8.35
C ALA A 463 8.69 25.11 7.36
N VAL A 464 8.02 25.21 6.20
CA VAL A 464 8.03 24.19 5.16
C VAL A 464 9.38 24.13 4.47
N VAL A 465 9.90 25.29 4.08
CA VAL A 465 11.21 25.40 3.41
C VAL A 465 12.28 24.78 4.29
N TYR A 466 12.43 25.26 5.53
CA TYR A 466 13.50 24.79 6.41
C TYR A 466 13.30 23.35 6.88
N PHE A 467 12.05 22.88 7.02
CA PHE A 467 11.79 21.45 7.27
C PHE A 467 12.32 20.57 6.14
N MET A 468 12.07 20.94 4.88
CA MET A 468 12.55 20.18 3.71
C MET A 468 14.07 20.26 3.55
N LEU A 469 14.66 21.43 3.80
CA LEU A 469 16.11 21.63 3.73
C LEU A 469 16.87 20.78 4.75
N LEU A 470 16.36 20.72 5.98
CA LEU A 470 16.99 20.01 7.10
C LEU A 470 16.63 18.52 7.18
N HIS A 471 15.81 18.01 6.25
CA HIS A 471 15.31 16.64 6.31
C HIS A 471 16.40 15.57 6.05
N GLY A 472 17.43 15.90 5.27
CA GLY A 472 18.48 14.95 4.88
C GLY A 472 18.14 14.02 3.72
N ASP A 473 16.96 14.16 3.08
CA ASP A 473 16.64 13.47 1.82
C ASP A 473 17.00 14.37 0.63
N LEU A 474 17.95 13.92 -0.20
CA LEU A 474 18.39 14.67 -1.38
C LEU A 474 17.25 14.99 -2.34
N ASN A 475 16.25 14.12 -2.49
CA ASN A 475 15.13 14.38 -3.39
C ASN A 475 14.23 15.51 -2.88
N LEU A 476 14.05 15.61 -1.56
CA LEU A 476 13.33 16.72 -0.94
C LEU A 476 14.11 18.02 -1.07
N LEU A 477 15.42 17.97 -0.82
CA LEU A 477 16.33 19.10 -0.98
C LEU A 477 16.32 19.62 -2.42
N ASP A 478 16.43 18.73 -3.41
CA ASP A 478 16.36 19.09 -4.82
C ASP A 478 15.00 19.69 -5.18
N ALA A 479 13.91 19.08 -4.73
CA ALA A 479 12.57 19.55 -5.05
C ALA A 479 12.27 20.95 -4.45
N VAL A 480 12.74 21.24 -3.23
CA VAL A 480 12.57 22.57 -2.63
C VAL A 480 13.51 23.60 -3.29
N CYS A 481 14.75 23.23 -3.63
CA CYS A 481 15.67 24.09 -4.38
C CYS A 481 15.08 24.48 -5.75
N PHE A 482 14.53 23.50 -6.47
CA PHE A 482 13.83 23.74 -7.73
C PHE A 482 12.67 24.73 -7.55
N HIS A 483 11.85 24.55 -6.52
CA HIS A 483 10.70 25.43 -6.28
C HIS A 483 11.13 26.87 -5.99
N ILE A 484 12.13 27.07 -5.13
CA ILE A 484 12.65 28.39 -4.78
C ILE A 484 13.30 29.06 -6.00
N ALA A 485 14.03 28.29 -6.82
CA ALA A 485 14.61 28.79 -8.07
C ALA A 485 13.53 29.24 -9.07
N GLU A 486 12.42 28.52 -9.17
CA GLU A 486 11.27 28.92 -10.00
C GLU A 486 10.54 30.14 -9.43
N GLU A 487 10.42 30.27 -8.11
CA GLU A 487 9.85 31.46 -7.44
C GLU A 487 10.69 32.72 -7.66
N LYS A 488 12.01 32.61 -7.85
CA LYS A 488 12.89 33.75 -8.17
C LYS A 488 12.51 34.46 -9.48
N LYS A 489 11.86 33.76 -10.41
CA LYS A 489 11.36 34.33 -11.67
C LYS A 489 10.11 35.21 -11.49
N LEU A 490 9.50 35.21 -10.30
CA LEU A 490 8.26 35.93 -10.04
C LEU A 490 8.52 37.40 -9.70
N HIS A 491 7.67 38.28 -10.25
CA HIS A 491 7.59 39.67 -9.82
C HIS A 491 6.67 39.79 -8.61
N PHE A 492 7.25 39.85 -7.41
CA PHE A 492 6.53 40.09 -6.17
C PHE A 492 6.07 41.56 -6.09
N LYS A 493 4.77 41.78 -5.86
CA LYS A 493 4.22 43.11 -5.55
C LYS A 493 4.53 43.55 -4.11
N ASP A 494 4.67 42.59 -3.19
CA ASP A 494 5.01 42.83 -1.78
C ASP A 494 6.52 42.66 -1.53
N ASP A 495 7.18 43.74 -1.17
CA ASP A 495 8.61 43.78 -0.82
C ASP A 495 8.97 42.88 0.38
N ARG A 496 8.02 42.58 1.27
CA ARG A 496 8.26 41.66 2.40
C ARG A 496 8.45 40.23 1.90
N LEU A 497 7.59 39.76 1.00
CA LEU A 497 7.68 38.42 0.42
C LEU A 497 8.93 38.28 -0.44
N ARG A 498 9.27 39.31 -1.22
CA ARG A 498 10.53 39.35 -1.97
C ARG A 498 11.75 39.19 -1.05
N ARG A 499 11.77 39.89 0.10
CA ARG A 499 12.85 39.77 1.09
C ARG A 499 12.96 38.35 1.66
N VAL A 500 11.83 37.74 2.01
CA VAL A 500 11.81 36.35 2.49
C VAL A 500 12.36 35.38 1.43
N GLN A 501 11.98 35.55 0.17
CA GLN A 501 12.48 34.72 -0.92
C GLN A 501 13.98 34.85 -1.15
N ASN A 502 14.48 36.09 -1.11
CA ASN A 502 15.91 36.37 -1.20
C ASN A 502 16.66 35.75 0.00
N SER A 503 16.06 35.74 1.19
CA SER A 503 16.61 35.04 2.34
C SER A 503 16.71 33.54 2.14
N PHE A 504 15.68 32.89 1.61
CA PHE A 504 15.76 31.45 1.29
C PHE A 504 16.89 31.14 0.31
N THR A 505 17.06 31.97 -0.72
CA THR A 505 18.12 31.81 -1.71
C THR A 505 19.51 31.94 -1.07
N MET A 506 19.70 32.96 -0.24
CA MET A 506 20.98 33.21 0.42
C MET A 506 21.32 32.14 1.44
N ASP A 507 20.35 31.72 2.25
CA ASP A 507 20.53 30.65 3.23
C ASP A 507 20.89 29.31 2.54
N LEU A 508 20.26 29.01 1.39
CA LEU A 508 20.58 27.83 0.58
C LEU A 508 22.01 27.83 0.05
N VAL A 509 22.43 28.95 -0.53
CA VAL A 509 23.79 29.11 -1.06
C VAL A 509 24.83 29.03 0.07
N ASN A 510 24.51 29.62 1.22
CA ASN A 510 25.39 29.57 2.39
C ASN A 510 25.45 28.19 3.04
N MET A 511 24.35 27.43 3.01
CA MET A 511 24.30 26.05 3.48
C MET A 511 25.10 25.14 2.55
N ILE A 512 24.73 25.09 1.26
CA ILE A 512 25.21 24.05 0.33
C ILE A 512 26.64 24.33 -0.16
N TRP A 513 26.97 25.58 -0.47
CA TRP A 513 28.24 25.91 -1.14
C TRP A 513 29.24 26.62 -0.25
N ARG A 514 28.82 27.74 0.38
CA ARG A 514 29.74 28.64 1.10
C ARG A 514 30.06 28.22 2.53
N GLU A 515 29.45 27.14 3.03
CA GLU A 515 29.68 26.57 4.36
C GLU A 515 29.55 27.61 5.50
N ARG A 516 28.60 28.53 5.30
CA ARG A 516 28.28 29.67 6.18
C ARG A 516 26.88 29.50 6.77
N PHE A 517 26.56 28.26 7.09
CA PHE A 517 25.19 27.81 7.35
C PHE A 517 24.51 28.53 8.52
N PHE A 518 25.24 28.79 9.60
CA PHE A 518 24.74 29.47 10.82
C PHE A 518 25.25 30.90 10.99
N SER A 519 25.95 31.46 9.99
CA SER A 519 26.36 32.85 10.10
C SER A 519 25.15 33.76 9.94
N PHE A 520 25.09 34.84 10.72
CA PHE A 520 23.97 35.79 10.73
C PHE A 520 24.50 37.21 10.54
N ASP A 521 23.80 38.01 9.75
CA ASP A 521 24.06 39.45 9.62
C ASP A 521 22.99 40.23 10.40
N VAL A 522 23.44 41.05 11.34
CA VAL A 522 22.60 41.82 12.27
C VAL A 522 21.74 42.86 11.54
N ARG A 523 22.12 43.25 10.32
CA ARG A 523 21.36 44.22 9.53
C ARG A 523 19.95 43.70 9.20
N ARG A 524 18.92 44.49 9.53
CA ARG A 524 17.51 44.12 9.31
C ARG A 524 17.20 43.76 7.85
N ASP A 525 17.78 44.49 6.90
CA ASP A 525 17.57 44.27 5.47
C ASP A 525 18.51 43.25 4.83
N SER A 526 19.43 42.67 5.60
CA SER A 526 20.30 41.63 5.06
C SER A 526 19.47 40.39 4.73
N PRO A 527 19.62 39.81 3.53
CA PRO A 527 18.97 38.56 3.18
C PRO A 527 19.55 37.38 3.99
N HIS A 528 20.68 37.56 4.65
CA HIS A 528 21.37 36.54 5.42
C HIS A 528 20.74 36.35 6.80
N LYS A 529 19.90 35.30 6.96
CA LYS A 529 19.07 35.13 8.16
C LYS A 529 19.36 33.87 8.97
N ALA A 530 20.36 33.07 8.62
CA ALA A 530 20.74 31.86 9.35
C ALA A 530 19.54 30.93 9.61
N LEU A 531 18.74 30.68 8.57
CA LEU A 531 17.49 29.91 8.63
C LEU A 531 16.42 30.49 9.57
N PHE A 532 16.54 31.75 9.96
CA PHE A 532 15.74 32.41 10.99
C PHE A 532 15.82 31.72 12.36
N LEU A 533 16.92 31.02 12.65
CA LEU A 533 17.16 30.48 13.98
C LEU A 533 17.43 31.62 14.97
N ASN A 534 17.08 31.39 16.23
CA ASN A 534 17.37 32.35 17.29
C ASN A 534 18.89 32.44 17.48
N PRO A 535 19.51 33.64 17.46
CA PRO A 535 20.94 33.81 17.66
C PRO A 535 21.47 33.17 18.95
N SER A 536 20.66 33.15 20.02
CA SER A 536 21.02 32.49 21.28
C SER A 536 21.05 30.96 21.19
N LEU A 537 20.30 30.36 20.25
CA LEU A 537 20.40 28.94 19.96
C LEU A 537 21.68 28.65 19.18
N ILE A 538 22.01 29.49 18.21
CA ILE A 538 23.24 29.36 17.41
C ILE A 538 24.47 29.42 18.33
N SER A 539 24.56 30.39 19.24
CA SER A 539 25.68 30.48 20.18
C SER A 539 25.77 29.25 21.10
N LYS A 540 24.64 28.70 21.56
CA LYS A 540 24.61 27.45 22.33
C LYS A 540 25.09 26.25 21.52
N LEU A 541 24.79 26.18 20.22
CA LEU A 541 25.28 25.14 19.33
C LEU A 541 26.81 25.23 19.16
N TYR A 542 27.34 26.43 18.92
CA TYR A 542 28.80 26.65 18.85
C TYR A 542 29.53 26.30 20.15
N ASN A 543 28.90 26.54 21.29
CA ASN A 543 29.48 26.22 22.60
C ASN A 543 29.26 24.76 23.04
N SER A 544 28.56 23.95 22.24
CA SER A 544 28.33 22.55 22.58
C SER A 544 29.58 21.72 22.26
N SER A 545 30.09 20.99 23.26
CA SER A 545 31.32 20.18 23.19
C SER A 545 31.24 18.97 22.25
N PHE A 546 30.11 18.75 21.58
CA PHE A 546 29.86 17.58 20.72
C PHE A 546 30.31 17.79 19.27
N ILE A 547 30.81 18.97 18.91
CA ILE A 547 31.05 19.35 17.54
C ILE A 547 32.55 19.54 17.33
N THR A 548 33.24 18.46 16.96
CA THR A 548 34.62 18.48 16.47
C THR A 548 34.74 18.94 15.02
N ILE A 549 33.61 19.03 14.31
CA ILE A 549 33.52 19.40 12.88
C ILE A 549 33.03 20.85 12.79
N GLY A 550 33.57 21.67 11.89
CA GLY A 550 33.05 23.03 11.70
C GLY A 550 31.53 23.06 11.47
N LEU A 551 30.77 23.72 12.36
CA LEU A 551 29.29 23.81 12.27
C LEU A 551 28.78 24.32 10.91
N GLY A 552 29.59 25.13 10.22
CA GLY A 552 29.30 25.63 8.88
C GLY A 552 29.32 24.55 7.80
N GLU A 553 30.12 23.49 7.99
CA GLU A 553 30.30 22.41 7.02
C GLU A 553 29.17 21.39 7.05
N ILE A 554 28.45 21.26 8.17
CA ILE A 554 27.37 20.27 8.37
C ILE A 554 26.26 20.39 7.31
N GLY A 555 26.06 21.57 6.71
CA GLY A 555 25.09 21.78 5.63
C GLY A 555 25.67 21.65 4.21
N GLY A 556 26.99 21.56 4.08
CA GLY A 556 27.71 21.67 2.81
C GLY A 556 27.55 20.48 1.89
N ILE A 557 27.86 20.68 0.60
CA ILE A 557 27.77 19.62 -0.42
C ILE A 557 28.70 18.42 -0.16
N LEU A 558 29.75 18.59 0.63
CA LEU A 558 30.72 17.54 0.95
C LEU A 558 30.32 16.68 2.15
N MET A 559 29.69 17.30 3.15
CA MET A 559 29.47 16.74 4.49
C MET A 559 27.98 16.61 4.84
N GLY A 560 27.11 17.31 4.11
CA GLY A 560 25.70 17.42 4.43
C GLY A 560 25.01 16.07 4.45
N PRO A 561 24.08 15.78 5.38
CA PRO A 561 23.40 14.49 5.46
C PRO A 561 22.76 14.04 4.14
N ALA A 562 22.28 14.98 3.33
CA ALA A 562 21.71 14.72 2.01
C ALA A 562 22.75 14.36 0.94
N PHE A 563 24.00 14.83 1.08
CA PHE A 563 25.04 14.73 0.05
C PHE A 563 26.18 13.78 0.40
N ALA A 564 26.47 13.55 1.69
CA ALA A 564 27.66 12.86 2.17
C ALA A 564 27.92 11.54 1.44
N PHE A 565 26.87 10.70 1.28
CA PHE A 565 27.01 9.44 0.56
C PHE A 565 27.42 9.63 -0.92
N ILE A 566 26.80 10.59 -1.62
CA ILE A 566 27.10 10.87 -3.03
C ILE A 566 28.47 11.54 -3.17
N ALA A 567 28.81 12.45 -2.26
CA ALA A 567 30.10 13.10 -2.21
C ALA A 567 31.23 12.09 -2.03
N THR A 568 31.15 11.23 -1.00
CA THR A 568 32.14 10.17 -0.76
C THR A 568 32.19 9.16 -1.91
N LYS A 569 31.06 8.77 -2.48
CA LYS A 569 31.05 7.85 -3.63
C LYS A 569 31.73 8.45 -4.86
N ASN A 570 31.50 9.74 -5.13
CA ASN A 570 32.14 10.42 -6.25
C ASN A 570 33.63 10.66 -6.01
N LEU A 571 34.02 10.99 -4.78
CA LEU A 571 35.43 11.08 -4.43
C LEU A 571 36.14 9.75 -4.66
N ARG A 572 35.57 8.64 -4.19
CA ARG A 572 36.13 7.30 -4.42
C ARG A 572 36.33 7.00 -5.91
N ARG A 573 35.37 7.39 -6.74
CA ARG A 573 35.52 7.28 -8.21
C ARG A 573 36.71 8.09 -8.73
N LEU A 574 36.89 9.33 -8.25
CA LEU A 574 38.03 10.16 -8.65
C LEU A 574 39.35 9.57 -8.16
N GLU A 575 39.40 9.05 -6.94
CA GLU A 575 40.57 8.35 -6.37
C GLU A 575 40.92 7.10 -7.20
N ASP A 576 39.91 6.30 -7.58
CA ASP A 576 40.08 5.11 -8.41
C ASP A 576 40.59 5.50 -9.83
N GLU A 577 40.09 6.59 -10.42
CA GLU A 577 40.54 7.10 -11.73
C GLU A 577 42.02 7.56 -11.71
N HIS A 578 42.51 8.02 -10.55
CA HIS A 578 43.90 8.42 -10.34
C HIS A 578 44.77 7.28 -9.78
N ASN A 579 44.23 6.07 -9.64
CA ASN A 579 44.91 4.88 -9.08
C ASN A 579 45.52 5.13 -7.69
N LEU A 580 44.77 5.79 -6.79
CA LEU A 580 45.24 6.09 -5.43
C LEU A 580 44.94 4.93 -4.46
N ASP A 581 45.98 4.50 -3.74
CA ASP A 581 45.89 3.44 -2.71
C ASP A 581 45.40 3.97 -1.35
N ILE A 582 45.68 5.25 -1.05
CA ILE A 582 45.31 5.90 0.21
C ILE A 582 44.04 6.72 0.01
N ARG A 583 43.08 6.55 0.93
CA ARG A 583 41.74 7.15 0.83
C ARG A 583 41.37 7.88 2.10
N ILE A 584 40.55 8.91 1.98
CA ILE A 584 39.96 9.58 3.14
C ILE A 584 38.91 8.67 3.79
N GLU A 585 39.11 8.37 5.07
CA GLU A 585 38.13 7.66 5.88
C GLU A 585 37.03 8.61 6.37
N GLY A 586 35.82 8.42 5.87
CA GLY A 586 34.65 9.14 6.34
C GLY A 586 34.30 10.39 5.52
N PRO A 587 33.61 11.37 6.12
CA PRO A 587 33.09 12.51 5.41
C PRO A 587 34.19 13.57 5.18
N LEU A 588 34.08 14.32 4.09
CA LEU A 588 35.11 15.22 3.56
C LEU A 588 35.16 16.57 4.31
N THR A 589 35.92 16.65 5.40
CA THR A 589 36.19 17.91 6.13
C THR A 589 37.32 18.71 5.51
N GLU A 590 37.38 20.01 5.78
CA GLU A 590 38.50 20.86 5.38
C GLU A 590 39.84 20.33 5.92
N GLU A 591 39.85 19.93 7.18
CA GLU A 591 41.05 19.45 7.88
C GLU A 591 41.59 18.16 7.25
N ASN A 592 40.73 17.21 6.91
CA ASN A 592 41.14 15.93 6.32
C ASN A 592 41.62 16.10 4.88
N VAL A 593 40.96 16.96 4.09
CA VAL A 593 41.39 17.25 2.71
C VAL A 593 42.74 17.98 2.72
N THR A 594 42.90 18.97 3.60
CA THR A 594 44.13 19.77 3.67
C THR A 594 45.30 18.96 4.20
N SER A 595 45.08 18.11 5.21
CA SER A 595 46.14 17.24 5.76
C SER A 595 46.61 16.22 4.73
N MET A 596 45.70 15.60 3.98
CA MET A 596 46.04 14.69 2.89
C MET A 596 46.78 15.37 1.73
N GLN A 597 46.42 16.62 1.41
CA GLN A 597 47.10 17.38 0.36
C GLN A 597 48.48 17.90 0.76
N ALA A 598 48.69 18.15 2.05
CA ALA A 598 49.96 18.60 2.59
C ALA A 598 50.97 17.45 2.81
N ASP A 599 50.52 16.20 2.85
CA ASP A 599 51.41 15.05 2.98
C ASP A 599 52.01 14.65 1.63
N ASP A 600 53.23 15.15 1.38
CA ASP A 600 54.06 14.84 0.21
C ASP A 600 54.24 13.33 -0.03
N ARG A 601 54.07 12.49 1.01
CA ARG A 601 54.18 11.03 0.90
C ARG A 601 52.97 10.38 0.24
N THR A 602 51.81 11.03 0.30
CA THR A 602 50.55 10.42 -0.16
C THR A 602 50.23 10.71 -1.61
N GLN A 603 50.80 11.77 -2.21
CA GLN A 603 50.50 12.25 -3.57
C GLN A 603 49.01 12.11 -3.92
N TRP A 604 48.15 12.59 -3.02
CA TRP A 604 46.70 12.46 -3.17
C TRP A 604 46.19 13.36 -4.32
N LEU A 605 44.86 13.49 -4.47
CA LEU A 605 44.26 14.20 -5.60
C LEU A 605 44.78 15.66 -5.74
N PRO A 606 45.29 16.07 -6.92
CA PRO A 606 45.78 17.43 -7.17
C PRO A 606 44.62 18.41 -7.47
N LEU A 607 43.48 18.22 -6.82
CA LEU A 607 42.26 19.01 -7.00
C LEU A 607 42.02 19.86 -5.76
N SER A 608 41.82 21.16 -5.94
CA SER A 608 41.35 22.01 -4.83
C SER A 608 39.98 21.54 -4.35
N ARG A 609 39.66 21.81 -3.07
CA ARG A 609 38.36 21.50 -2.48
C ARG A 609 37.18 22.03 -3.30
N GLU A 610 37.29 23.23 -3.87
CA GLU A 610 36.25 23.82 -4.73
C GLU A 610 36.07 23.04 -6.04
N LEU A 611 37.15 22.50 -6.62
CA LEU A 611 37.05 21.62 -7.78
C LEU A 611 36.38 20.28 -7.44
N ILE A 612 36.65 19.72 -6.25
CA ILE A 612 35.96 18.50 -5.77
C ILE A 612 34.46 18.78 -5.60
N LYS A 613 34.08 19.93 -5.01
CA LYS A 613 32.67 20.35 -4.93
C LYS A 613 32.03 20.47 -6.32
N LEU A 614 32.76 21.00 -7.31
CA LEU A 614 32.28 21.12 -8.69
C LEU A 614 32.07 19.76 -9.36
N GLU A 615 32.97 18.80 -9.17
CA GLU A 615 32.79 17.43 -9.68
C GLU A 615 31.55 16.76 -9.10
N ILE A 616 31.24 17.01 -7.82
CA ILE A 616 30.01 16.50 -7.21
C ILE A 616 28.78 17.16 -7.83
N LEU A 617 28.78 18.48 -8.07
CA LEU A 617 27.69 19.17 -8.77
C LEU A 617 27.48 18.63 -10.19
N LYS A 618 28.55 18.33 -10.93
CA LYS A 618 28.46 17.72 -12.27
C LYS A 618 27.75 16.37 -12.23
N VAL A 619 28.11 15.54 -11.26
CA VAL A 619 27.45 14.23 -11.08
C VAL A 619 25.98 14.38 -10.69
N LEU A 620 25.65 15.40 -9.88
CA LEU A 620 24.26 15.68 -9.54
C LEU A 620 23.47 16.12 -10.78
N ASP A 621 24.03 16.99 -11.63
CA ASP A 621 23.38 17.46 -12.87
C ASP A 621 23.16 16.29 -13.85
N SER A 622 24.17 15.43 -14.04
CA SER A 622 24.06 14.24 -14.90
C SER A 622 23.04 13.20 -14.41
N ARG A 623 22.75 13.19 -13.10
CA ARG A 623 21.70 12.35 -12.47
C ARG A 623 20.33 13.02 -12.40
N ASN A 624 20.13 14.15 -13.08
CA ASN A 624 18.88 14.92 -13.11
C ASN A 624 18.48 15.58 -11.78
N TYR A 625 19.40 15.85 -10.87
CA TYR A 625 19.15 16.71 -9.70
C TYR A 625 19.21 18.19 -10.09
N LYS A 626 18.28 18.59 -10.96
CA LYS A 626 18.28 19.91 -11.60
C LYS A 626 18.01 21.05 -10.62
N GLY A 627 17.26 20.81 -9.54
CA GLY A 627 16.89 21.83 -8.57
C GLY A 627 18.10 22.38 -7.83
N VAL A 628 18.93 21.50 -7.25
CA VAL A 628 20.17 21.91 -6.56
C VAL A 628 21.12 22.57 -7.54
N CYS A 629 21.36 21.94 -8.71
CA CYS A 629 22.31 22.44 -9.70
C CYS A 629 21.91 23.80 -10.26
N ASP A 630 20.65 23.95 -10.71
CA ASP A 630 20.15 25.24 -11.19
C ASP A 630 20.24 26.32 -10.12
N MET A 631 19.93 25.99 -8.86
CA MET A 631 19.99 26.95 -7.78
C MET A 631 21.42 27.47 -7.54
N MET A 632 22.42 26.58 -7.58
CA MET A 632 23.83 26.94 -7.43
C MET A 632 24.34 27.74 -8.64
N PHE A 633 24.16 27.22 -9.87
CA PHE A 633 24.67 27.86 -11.09
C PHE A 633 24.02 29.23 -11.37
N LYS A 634 22.72 29.39 -11.07
CA LYS A 634 21.99 30.66 -11.30
C LYS A 634 22.19 31.69 -10.18
N SER A 635 22.68 31.29 -9.01
CA SER A 635 22.80 32.18 -7.84
C SER A 635 24.24 32.55 -7.53
N LEU A 636 25.22 31.77 -7.97
CA LEU A 636 26.64 32.03 -7.78
C LEU A 636 27.30 32.44 -9.10
N LYS A 637 27.68 33.72 -9.23
CA LYS A 637 28.42 34.23 -10.40
C LYS A 637 29.75 33.51 -10.62
N SER A 638 30.38 33.01 -9.57
CA SER A 638 31.62 32.21 -9.69
C SER A 638 31.41 30.86 -10.38
N LEU A 639 30.17 30.37 -10.43
CA LEU A 639 29.83 29.06 -11.01
C LEU A 639 29.07 29.18 -12.34
N SER A 640 28.52 30.35 -12.68
CA SER A 640 27.71 30.53 -13.90
C SER A 640 28.44 30.07 -15.14
N ASP A 641 29.70 30.46 -15.27
CA ASP A 641 30.53 30.20 -16.46
C ASP A 641 31.08 28.76 -16.47
N ALA A 642 31.01 28.06 -15.34
CA ALA A 642 31.50 26.69 -15.22
C ALA A 642 30.56 25.72 -15.95
N ARG A 643 29.24 25.91 -15.86
CA ARG A 643 28.26 25.02 -16.51
C ARG A 643 28.33 25.08 -18.04
N ASP A 644 28.48 26.29 -18.59
CA ASP A 644 28.53 26.51 -20.05
C ASP A 644 29.82 25.95 -20.69
N LYS A 645 30.90 25.80 -19.91
CA LYS A 645 32.15 25.18 -20.36
C LYS A 645 32.08 23.64 -20.40
N TRP A 646 31.01 23.04 -19.89
CA TRP A 646 30.85 21.59 -19.79
C TRP A 646 29.81 21.01 -20.75
N SER A 647 28.86 21.84 -21.21
CA SER A 647 27.90 21.53 -22.29
C SER A 647 28.56 21.65 -23.64
#